data_AF-A0A9X8GBI9-F1
#
_entry.id   AF-A0A9X8GBI9-F1
#
_cell.length_a   1.000
_cell.length_b   1.000
_cell.length_c   1.000
_cell.angle_alpha   90.00
_cell.angle_beta   90.00
_cell.angle_gamma   90.00
#
_symmetry.space_group_name_H-M   'P 1'
#
loop_
_entity.id
_entity.type
_entity.pdbx_description
1 polymer ?
#
loop_
_entity_poly.entity_id
_entity_poly.type
_entity_poly.pdbx_seq_one_letter_code
_entity_poly.pdbx_strand_id
1 'polypeptide(L)'
;MSSFVLDFQEIENTYLSLVGGKGLNLGELSNIQGIQVPEGFCVTTIGYEKAIEQNEGLQILLQQLTMLKIEERDQICEISKKIREVIMAVEIPVDVVESVAHHLSRFGDEHAYAVRSSATAEDLPYASFAGQQDTYLNIIGKESILQHIKKCWASLFTDRAVIYRMQNVFDHNQVSICVVVQKMVFPVASGILFTADPITSNRKVLSIDASFGLGEALVSGLVSADNYKVKEDEIVGKVIATKKLAIYGRKEGGTETKKIAPNQQKVQTLTEQQILQLARIGRQIEVYFGCPQDIEWCLVDDTFYIVQSRPITTLYPIPGVNDGENHVYISVGHQQMMTDAMKPLGLSFFLLTTSAPMRKAGGRLFVDATQQLALPASRDYLINTLGKSDPLVRDALTTIIERDDFIQLLPDDEKGKSASKSKQPASSQTEIENNTAIVTNLIQNSQESIEELKRNMQTKSGVDVFDFILQDIQQLKKVLFNPQSIAVIMAGMNASTWMNEKMEQWLGEKNAADTLSQSVQNNITSEMGLALLDVADVIRPYPEVIAYLQHVEDDSFLDELVQFKGGEKVRDAIEAFLSKYGMRCSGEIDITKTRWSEKPTIIIPMILNNIRDFEAGASKRKFEEGLQEALKKEEELVDRLQDLPDGKQKVEETKRMIRNIRNCIGYREYPKYGMINRYFIYKQALLKEAKQLVQSGGIHEVDDIYYLTFEELHEVVRTNKLDYELIHKQKNEYKLYEKLTPPRVMTSDGEIITGKYKRENLPAEAIVGLPVSSGVIEGRARVILNMEDANLEEGDILVTAFTDPGWTPLFVSIKGLVTEVGGLMTHGAVIAREYGLPAVVGVENATKRIKDGQRIRIHGTEGYIEVL
;
A
#
# COMPACT_ATOMS: atom_id res chain seq x y z
N MET A 1 -43.33 2.98 13.25
CA MET A 1 -43.82 4.07 12.40
C MET A 1 -42.59 4.66 11.74
N SER A 2 -42.43 4.51 10.43
CA SER A 2 -41.30 5.10 9.71
C SER A 2 -41.58 6.58 9.48
N SER A 3 -40.89 7.47 10.19
CA SER A 3 -41.01 8.90 9.94
C SER A 3 -40.27 9.27 8.65
N PHE A 4 -41.00 9.87 7.71
CA PHE A 4 -40.44 10.37 6.43
C PHE A 4 -39.41 11.49 6.63
N VAL A 5 -39.46 12.13 7.80
CA VAL A 5 -38.55 13.18 8.25
C VAL A 5 -38.15 12.89 9.69
N LEU A 6 -36.88 13.07 10.02
CA LEU A 6 -36.34 12.93 11.37
C LEU A 6 -35.59 14.19 11.78
N ASP A 7 -35.85 14.70 12.98
CA ASP A 7 -35.02 15.74 13.58
C ASP A 7 -33.64 15.22 13.93
N PHE A 8 -32.61 16.06 13.92
CA PHE A 8 -31.26 15.62 14.34
C PHE A 8 -31.24 15.01 15.76
N GLN A 9 -32.07 15.51 16.68
CA GLN A 9 -32.17 15.00 18.05
C GLN A 9 -32.88 13.64 18.16
N GLU A 10 -33.58 13.21 17.12
CA GLU A 10 -34.31 11.94 17.06
C GLU A 10 -33.50 10.82 16.37
N ILE A 11 -32.32 11.14 15.83
CA ILE A 11 -31.49 10.19 15.10
C ILE A 11 -30.69 9.33 16.07
N GLU A 12 -30.81 8.02 15.91
CA GLU A 12 -30.03 7.02 16.64
C GLU A 12 -28.93 6.40 15.76
N ASN A 13 -27.87 5.88 16.39
CA ASN A 13 -26.76 5.19 15.71
C ASN A 13 -27.17 4.02 14.80
N THR A 14 -28.34 3.43 15.00
CA THR A 14 -28.86 2.33 14.16
C THR A 14 -29.46 2.81 12.84
N TYR A 15 -29.63 4.12 12.63
CA TYR A 15 -30.38 4.69 11.50
C TYR A 15 -29.52 5.05 10.27
N LEU A 16 -28.28 4.55 10.17
CA LEU A 16 -27.38 4.82 9.03
C LEU A 16 -28.04 4.58 7.66
N SER A 17 -28.82 3.49 7.53
CA SER A 17 -29.54 3.16 6.29
C SER A 17 -30.72 4.10 5.99
N LEU A 18 -31.21 4.86 6.98
CA LEU A 18 -32.33 5.79 6.85
C LEU A 18 -31.89 7.23 6.58
N VAL A 19 -30.82 7.68 7.24
CA VAL A 19 -30.38 9.09 7.18
C VAL A 19 -29.06 9.29 6.45
N GLY A 20 -28.40 8.21 6.04
CA GLY A 20 -27.06 8.25 5.46
C GLY A 20 -26.01 8.72 6.46
N GLY A 21 -24.75 8.73 6.03
CA GLY A 21 -23.64 9.00 6.93
C GLY A 21 -23.59 10.45 7.46
N LYS A 22 -23.80 11.44 6.58
CA LYS A 22 -23.83 12.87 6.98
C LYS A 22 -24.96 13.18 7.95
N GLY A 23 -26.15 12.65 7.68
CA GLY A 23 -27.31 12.79 8.56
C GLY A 23 -27.08 12.14 9.93
N LEU A 24 -26.49 10.94 9.95
CA LEU A 24 -26.14 10.25 11.19
C LEU A 24 -25.14 11.04 12.03
N ASN A 25 -24.04 11.50 11.41
CA ASN A 25 -23.01 12.27 12.11
C ASN A 25 -23.56 13.59 12.66
N LEU A 26 -24.49 14.24 11.98
CA LEU A 26 -25.18 15.45 12.49
C LEU A 26 -26.08 15.16 13.69
N GLY A 27 -26.77 14.01 13.69
CA GLY A 27 -27.53 13.55 14.84
C GLY A 27 -26.64 13.32 16.06
N GLU A 28 -25.55 12.57 15.88
CA GLU A 28 -24.56 12.33 16.94
C GLU A 28 -23.93 13.63 17.47
N LEU A 29 -23.52 14.55 16.58
CA LEU A 29 -22.99 15.86 16.97
C LEU A 29 -23.99 16.68 17.80
N SER A 30 -25.27 16.61 17.47
CA SER A 30 -26.33 17.36 18.16
C SER A 30 -26.55 16.87 19.61
N ASN A 31 -26.11 15.65 19.92
CA ASN A 31 -26.17 15.08 21.27
C ASN A 31 -24.96 15.47 22.15
N ILE A 32 -23.90 16.06 21.57
CA ILE A 32 -22.69 16.44 22.31
C ILE A 32 -22.92 17.74 23.08
N GLN A 33 -22.88 17.67 24.42
CA GLN A 33 -23.03 18.86 25.26
C GLN A 33 -21.93 19.90 25.00
N GLY A 34 -22.33 21.15 24.82
CA GLY A 34 -21.41 22.28 24.60
C GLY A 34 -21.00 22.50 23.14
N ILE A 35 -21.40 21.62 22.23
CA ILE A 35 -21.21 21.80 20.78
C ILE A 35 -22.47 22.43 20.18
N GLN A 36 -22.29 23.47 19.37
CA GLN A 36 -23.40 24.12 18.68
C GLN A 36 -23.53 23.54 17.27
N VAL A 37 -24.65 22.86 17.01
CA VAL A 37 -25.02 22.37 15.68
C VAL A 37 -26.26 23.15 15.22
N PRO A 38 -26.28 23.76 14.03
CA PRO A 38 -27.48 24.41 13.53
C PRO A 38 -28.65 23.43 13.42
N GLU A 39 -29.83 23.87 13.88
CA GLU A 39 -31.07 23.08 13.85
C GLU A 39 -31.39 22.59 12.44
N GLY A 40 -31.94 21.38 12.34
CA GLY A 40 -32.27 20.79 11.06
C GLY A 40 -32.90 19.42 11.18
N PHE A 41 -33.26 18.88 10.02
CA PHE A 41 -33.91 17.59 9.89
C PHE A 41 -33.43 16.84 8.64
N CYS A 42 -33.63 15.54 8.62
CA CYS A 42 -33.30 14.63 7.54
C CYS A 42 -34.57 14.12 6.86
N VAL A 43 -34.72 14.37 5.56
CA VAL A 43 -35.69 13.66 4.71
C VAL A 43 -35.13 12.27 4.44
N THR A 44 -35.76 11.26 5.00
CA THR A 44 -35.21 9.89 5.05
C THR A 44 -35.20 9.22 3.68
N THR A 45 -34.41 8.16 3.53
CA THR A 45 -34.34 7.33 2.32
C THR A 45 -35.69 6.77 1.89
N ILE A 46 -36.60 6.53 2.84
CA ILE A 46 -37.98 6.08 2.59
C ILE A 46 -38.75 7.11 1.75
N GLY A 47 -38.51 8.40 1.96
CA GLY A 47 -39.11 9.47 1.15
C GLY A 47 -38.66 9.41 -0.31
N TYR A 48 -37.37 9.15 -0.53
CA TYR A 48 -36.81 8.94 -1.87
C TYR A 48 -37.37 7.65 -2.52
N GLU A 49 -37.30 6.52 -1.81
CA GLU A 49 -37.77 5.22 -2.28
C GLU A 49 -39.24 5.27 -2.70
N LYS A 50 -40.11 5.84 -1.86
CA LYS A 50 -41.54 6.01 -2.17
C LYS A 50 -41.79 6.92 -3.38
N ALA A 51 -40.93 7.91 -3.61
CA ALA A 51 -41.05 8.80 -4.77
C ALA A 51 -40.71 8.07 -6.09
N ILE A 52 -39.80 7.09 -6.05
CA ILE A 52 -39.32 6.40 -7.25
C ILE A 52 -39.94 5.00 -7.47
N GLU A 53 -40.55 4.40 -6.45
CA GLU A 53 -41.04 3.01 -6.43
C GLU A 53 -41.97 2.69 -7.62
N GLN A 54 -42.85 3.62 -7.99
CA GLN A 54 -43.86 3.41 -9.03
C GLN A 54 -43.41 3.88 -10.43
N ASN A 55 -42.13 4.24 -10.61
CA ASN A 55 -41.63 4.77 -11.89
C ASN A 55 -40.98 3.68 -12.74
N GLU A 56 -41.79 2.99 -13.56
CA GLU A 56 -41.31 1.94 -14.48
C GLU A 56 -40.22 2.44 -15.45
N GLY A 57 -40.33 3.69 -15.91
CA GLY A 57 -39.35 4.31 -16.81
C GLY A 57 -37.97 4.45 -16.18
N LEU A 58 -37.91 4.80 -14.89
CA LEU A 58 -36.67 4.87 -14.13
C LEU A 58 -36.04 3.48 -13.95
N GLN A 59 -36.84 2.46 -13.62
CA GLN A 59 -36.34 1.09 -13.44
C GLN A 59 -35.71 0.53 -14.72
N ILE A 60 -36.31 0.81 -15.89
CA ILE A 60 -35.74 0.44 -17.20
C ILE A 60 -34.40 1.13 -17.42
N LEU A 61 -34.30 2.44 -17.12
CA LEU A 61 -33.05 3.18 -17.27
C LEU A 61 -31.95 2.70 -16.32
N LEU A 62 -32.30 2.32 -15.08
CA LEU A 62 -31.37 1.72 -14.12
C LEU A 62 -30.84 0.37 -14.61
N GLN A 63 -31.71 -0.50 -15.14
CA GLN A 63 -31.29 -1.78 -15.73
C GLN A 63 -30.37 -1.58 -16.93
N GLN A 64 -30.66 -0.60 -17.80
CA GLN A 64 -29.76 -0.24 -18.90
C GLN A 64 -28.40 0.22 -18.38
N LEU A 65 -28.38 1.04 -17.33
CA LEU A 65 -27.16 1.53 -16.72
C LEU A 65 -26.29 0.41 -16.14
N THR A 66 -26.90 -0.58 -15.47
CA THR A 66 -26.19 -1.74 -14.90
C THR A 66 -25.51 -2.62 -15.96
N MET A 67 -26.00 -2.61 -17.20
CA MET A 67 -25.41 -3.39 -18.31
C MET A 67 -24.20 -2.72 -18.96
N LEU A 68 -23.95 -1.43 -18.68
CA LEU A 68 -22.85 -0.68 -19.28
C LEU A 68 -21.52 -0.95 -18.58
N LYS A 69 -20.43 -0.82 -19.35
CA LYS A 69 -19.05 -0.82 -18.82
C LYS A 69 -18.51 0.60 -18.65
N ILE A 70 -17.50 0.76 -17.80
CA ILE A 70 -16.92 2.07 -17.44
C ILE A 70 -16.35 2.81 -18.66
N GLU A 71 -15.93 2.07 -19.68
CA GLU A 71 -15.37 2.60 -20.93
C GLU A 71 -16.44 3.28 -21.81
N GLU A 72 -17.72 2.95 -21.63
CA GLU A 72 -18.85 3.44 -22.43
C GLU A 72 -19.36 4.81 -21.96
N ARG A 73 -18.46 5.77 -21.76
CA ARG A 73 -18.73 7.07 -21.11
C ARG A 73 -19.85 7.88 -21.74
N ASP A 74 -19.97 7.88 -23.07
CA ASP A 74 -21.00 8.66 -23.76
C ASP A 74 -22.40 8.11 -23.48
N GLN A 75 -22.54 6.78 -23.44
CA GLN A 75 -23.81 6.13 -23.11
C GLN A 75 -24.17 6.32 -21.64
N ILE A 76 -23.17 6.24 -20.74
CA ILE A 76 -23.34 6.55 -19.31
C ILE A 76 -23.87 7.98 -19.15
N CYS A 77 -23.28 8.96 -19.84
CA CYS A 77 -23.72 10.36 -19.78
C CYS A 77 -25.17 10.53 -20.25
N GLU A 78 -25.54 9.89 -21.36
CA GLU A 78 -26.90 9.99 -21.91
C GLU A 78 -27.94 9.36 -20.97
N ILE A 79 -27.71 8.14 -20.49
CA ILE A 79 -28.63 7.46 -19.57
C ILE A 79 -28.72 8.20 -18.23
N SER A 80 -27.58 8.64 -17.69
CA SER A 80 -27.53 9.42 -16.44
C SER A 80 -28.31 10.72 -16.56
N LYS A 81 -28.25 11.40 -17.71
CA LYS A 81 -29.07 12.59 -17.99
C LYS A 81 -30.56 12.26 -18.01
N LYS A 82 -30.98 11.19 -18.71
CA LYS A 82 -32.39 10.75 -18.76
C LYS A 82 -32.92 10.41 -17.37
N ILE A 83 -32.14 9.69 -16.57
CA ILE A 83 -32.50 9.36 -15.17
C ILE A 83 -32.74 10.64 -14.35
N ARG A 84 -31.84 11.62 -14.44
CA ARG A 84 -31.98 12.89 -13.74
C ARG A 84 -33.23 13.67 -14.16
N GLU A 85 -33.54 13.70 -15.46
CA GLU A 85 -34.76 14.34 -15.98
C GLU A 85 -36.02 13.66 -15.42
N VAL A 86 -36.04 12.32 -15.36
CA VAL A 86 -37.13 11.56 -14.76
C VAL A 86 -37.29 11.89 -13.26
N ILE A 87 -36.21 11.87 -12.48
CA ILE A 87 -36.25 12.18 -11.04
C ILE A 87 -36.72 13.62 -10.79
N MET A 88 -36.31 14.58 -11.62
CA MET A 88 -36.77 15.96 -11.50
C MET A 88 -38.27 16.12 -11.79
N ALA A 89 -38.85 15.26 -12.62
CA ALA A 89 -40.27 15.25 -12.96
C ALA A 89 -41.15 14.51 -11.94
N VAL A 90 -40.57 13.68 -11.06
CA VAL A 90 -41.31 12.96 -10.01
C VAL A 90 -41.97 13.94 -9.03
N GLU A 91 -43.18 13.59 -8.60
CA GLU A 91 -43.90 14.27 -7.52
C GLU A 91 -43.39 13.77 -6.16
N ILE A 92 -43.14 14.70 -5.25
CA ILE A 92 -42.74 14.35 -3.89
C ILE A 92 -43.98 13.79 -3.16
N PRO A 93 -43.88 12.64 -2.47
CA PRO A 93 -45.00 12.08 -1.72
C PRO A 93 -45.63 13.09 -0.76
N VAL A 94 -46.96 13.14 -0.68
CA VAL A 94 -47.71 14.12 0.14
C VAL A 94 -47.26 14.08 1.60
N ASP A 95 -47.03 12.88 2.15
CA ASP A 95 -46.55 12.70 3.52
C ASP A 95 -45.20 13.38 3.78
N VAL A 96 -44.30 13.41 2.78
CA VAL A 96 -43.00 14.09 2.84
C VAL A 96 -43.21 15.60 2.78
N VAL A 97 -44.09 16.08 1.87
CA VAL A 97 -44.40 17.52 1.73
C VAL A 97 -44.99 18.09 3.02
N GLU A 98 -45.93 17.38 3.64
CA GLU A 98 -46.56 17.77 4.90
C GLU A 98 -45.57 17.75 6.05
N SER A 99 -44.76 16.68 6.16
CA SER A 99 -43.71 16.57 7.18
C SER A 99 -42.69 17.69 7.07
N VAL A 100 -42.20 17.99 5.86
CA VAL A 100 -41.25 19.09 5.61
C VAL A 100 -41.87 20.43 5.99
N ALA A 101 -43.12 20.69 5.60
CA ALA A 101 -43.81 21.93 5.96
C ALA A 101 -43.99 22.09 7.47
N HIS A 102 -44.30 21.00 8.18
CA HIS A 102 -44.42 21.01 9.63
C HIS A 102 -43.10 21.42 10.30
N HIS A 103 -41.98 20.84 9.88
CA HIS A 103 -40.66 21.17 10.44
C HIS A 103 -40.22 22.60 10.12
N LEU A 104 -40.45 23.06 8.89
CA LEU A 104 -40.14 24.45 8.50
C LEU A 104 -40.97 25.46 9.30
N SER A 105 -42.24 25.19 9.56
CA SER A 105 -43.08 26.07 10.39
C SER A 105 -42.58 26.19 11.84
N ARG A 106 -41.90 25.15 12.36
CA ARG A 106 -41.30 25.16 13.70
C ARG A 106 -39.95 25.89 13.74
N PHE A 107 -39.14 25.74 12.68
CA PHE A 107 -37.81 26.35 12.59
C PHE A 107 -37.80 27.76 11.96
N GLY A 108 -38.91 28.16 11.32
CA GLY A 108 -39.18 29.45 10.68
C GLY A 108 -39.13 29.37 9.15
N ASP A 109 -40.25 29.65 8.49
CA ASP A 109 -40.40 29.57 7.03
C ASP A 109 -39.66 30.67 6.27
N GLU A 110 -39.41 31.80 6.95
CA GLU A 110 -38.68 32.96 6.44
C GLU A 110 -37.15 32.80 6.49
N HIS A 111 -36.65 31.80 7.22
CA HIS A 111 -35.22 31.55 7.33
C HIS A 111 -34.66 30.89 6.07
N ALA A 112 -33.35 31.04 5.90
CA ALA A 112 -32.59 30.32 4.89
C ALA A 112 -32.14 28.96 5.40
N TYR A 113 -32.06 27.99 4.49
CA TYR A 113 -31.64 26.62 4.78
C TYR A 113 -30.56 26.16 3.79
N ALA A 114 -29.67 25.28 4.27
CA ALA A 114 -28.79 24.47 3.45
C ALA A 114 -29.45 23.12 3.18
N VAL A 115 -29.54 22.74 1.90
CA VAL A 115 -30.10 21.46 1.45
C VAL A 115 -28.95 20.60 0.94
N ARG A 116 -28.60 19.56 1.70
CA ARG A 116 -27.38 18.76 1.51
C ARG A 116 -27.74 17.29 1.30
N SER A 117 -27.11 16.64 0.34
CA SER A 117 -27.25 15.19 0.18
C SER A 117 -26.53 14.42 1.29
N SER A 118 -27.09 13.25 1.65
CA SER A 118 -26.51 12.29 2.58
C SER A 118 -26.80 10.87 2.06
N ALA A 119 -25.89 10.25 1.33
CA ALA A 119 -26.11 8.88 0.84
C ALA A 119 -25.77 7.82 1.88
N THR A 120 -26.45 6.67 1.80
CA THR A 120 -26.22 5.53 2.71
C THR A 120 -24.85 4.89 2.54
N ALA A 121 -24.26 5.02 1.35
CA ALA A 121 -22.92 4.53 1.06
C ALA A 121 -21.82 5.59 1.28
N GLU A 122 -22.17 6.84 1.64
CA GLU A 122 -21.25 8.00 1.66
C GLU A 122 -20.11 7.87 2.68
N ASP A 123 -20.39 7.22 3.82
CA ASP A 123 -19.47 7.05 4.96
C ASP A 123 -19.20 5.57 5.28
N LEU A 124 -19.25 4.70 4.26
CA LEU A 124 -18.74 3.33 4.42
C LEU A 124 -17.23 3.40 4.74
N PRO A 125 -16.70 2.60 5.71
CA PRO A 125 -15.30 2.68 6.11
C PRO A 125 -14.29 2.52 4.96
N TYR A 126 -14.71 1.92 3.85
CA TYR A 126 -13.91 1.61 2.67
C TYR A 126 -14.24 2.44 1.42
N ALA A 127 -15.26 3.32 1.46
CA ALA A 127 -15.68 4.17 0.35
C ALA A 127 -16.17 5.53 0.86
N SER A 128 -15.51 6.60 0.44
CA SER A 128 -15.96 7.96 0.70
C SER A 128 -16.54 8.56 -0.58
N PHE A 129 -17.84 8.86 -0.59
CA PHE A 129 -18.50 9.57 -1.70
C PHE A 129 -18.29 11.11 -1.60
N ALA A 130 -17.26 11.54 -0.86
CA ALA A 130 -16.94 12.93 -0.65
C ALA A 130 -16.91 13.72 -1.98
N GLY A 131 -17.67 14.81 -2.03
CA GLY A 131 -17.71 15.72 -3.18
C GLY A 131 -18.42 15.18 -4.43
N GLN A 132 -19.04 13.99 -4.37
CA GLN A 132 -19.71 13.40 -5.54
C GLN A 132 -21.16 13.88 -5.73
N GLN A 133 -21.77 14.43 -4.68
CA GLN A 133 -23.18 14.82 -4.67
C GLN A 133 -23.36 16.31 -4.41
N ASP A 134 -24.54 16.83 -4.73
CA ASP A 134 -24.80 18.26 -4.72
C ASP A 134 -25.23 18.76 -3.33
N THR A 135 -24.76 19.94 -2.98
CA THR A 135 -25.19 20.72 -1.81
C THR A 135 -25.59 22.11 -2.28
N TYR A 136 -26.71 22.61 -1.76
CA TYR A 136 -27.28 23.89 -2.13
C TYR A 136 -27.41 24.78 -0.88
N LEU A 137 -26.80 25.96 -0.92
CA LEU A 137 -26.78 26.88 0.22
C LEU A 137 -27.76 28.04 0.06
N ASN A 138 -28.22 28.58 1.20
CA ASN A 138 -29.07 29.76 1.29
C ASN A 138 -30.39 29.65 0.49
N ILE A 139 -31.11 28.55 0.68
CA ILE A 139 -32.41 28.29 0.05
C ILE A 139 -33.52 28.79 0.97
N ILE A 140 -34.42 29.61 0.42
CA ILE A 140 -35.51 30.25 1.17
C ILE A 140 -36.86 29.81 0.59
N GLY A 141 -37.80 29.49 1.47
CA GLY A 141 -39.17 29.14 1.13
C GLY A 141 -39.40 27.66 0.80
N LYS A 142 -40.54 27.15 1.26
CA LYS A 142 -40.97 25.73 1.14
C LYS A 142 -40.82 25.17 -0.27
N GLU A 143 -41.37 25.84 -1.28
CA GLU A 143 -41.36 25.34 -2.66
C GLU A 143 -39.94 25.21 -3.22
N SER A 144 -39.05 26.16 -2.87
CA SER A 144 -37.65 26.11 -3.26
C SER A 144 -36.93 24.96 -2.58
N ILE A 145 -37.17 24.74 -1.29
CA ILE A 145 -36.57 23.63 -0.52
C ILE A 145 -36.99 22.27 -1.13
N LEU A 146 -38.29 22.08 -1.42
CA LEU A 146 -38.80 20.88 -2.09
C LEU A 146 -38.15 20.67 -3.46
N GLN A 147 -37.99 21.73 -4.25
CA GLN A 147 -37.29 21.65 -5.53
C GLN A 147 -35.83 21.20 -5.36
N HIS A 148 -35.12 21.70 -4.36
CA HIS A 148 -33.73 21.35 -4.09
C HIS A 148 -33.57 19.94 -3.50
N ILE A 149 -34.57 19.43 -2.77
CA ILE A 149 -34.63 18.01 -2.37
C ILE A 149 -34.61 17.11 -3.62
N LYS A 150 -35.42 17.42 -4.65
CA LYS A 150 -35.38 16.67 -5.92
C LYS A 150 -34.04 16.78 -6.64
N LYS A 151 -33.41 17.95 -6.61
CA LYS A 151 -32.06 18.12 -7.17
C LYS A 151 -31.03 17.25 -6.44
N CYS A 152 -31.09 17.17 -5.11
CA CYS A 152 -30.24 16.26 -4.34
C CYS A 152 -30.49 14.80 -4.72
N TRP A 153 -31.75 14.36 -4.86
CA TRP A 153 -32.07 13.01 -5.37
C TRP A 153 -31.49 12.76 -6.76
N ALA A 154 -31.64 13.72 -7.68
CA ALA A 154 -31.09 13.62 -9.03
C ALA A 154 -29.55 13.59 -9.01
N SER A 155 -28.89 14.23 -8.03
CA SER A 155 -27.43 14.28 -7.94
C SER A 155 -26.79 12.90 -7.76
N LEU A 156 -27.56 11.91 -7.28
CA LEU A 156 -27.13 10.52 -7.19
C LEU A 156 -26.75 9.93 -8.56
N PHE A 157 -27.34 10.45 -9.65
CA PHE A 157 -27.13 10.01 -11.02
C PHE A 157 -26.41 11.07 -11.86
N THR A 158 -25.54 11.86 -11.24
CA THR A 158 -24.53 12.59 -12.01
C THR A 158 -23.51 11.61 -12.60
N ASP A 159 -22.94 11.97 -13.75
CA ASP A 159 -21.95 11.15 -14.46
C ASP A 159 -20.79 10.76 -13.54
N ARG A 160 -20.32 11.71 -12.70
CA ARG A 160 -19.27 11.48 -11.69
C ARG A 160 -19.67 10.43 -10.64
N ALA A 161 -20.89 10.50 -10.12
CA ALA A 161 -21.37 9.62 -9.07
C ALA A 161 -21.60 8.19 -9.59
N VAL A 162 -22.09 8.06 -10.83
CA VAL A 162 -22.28 6.77 -11.50
C VAL A 162 -20.93 6.12 -11.78
N ILE A 163 -20.00 6.84 -12.42
CA ILE A 163 -18.65 6.31 -12.72
C ILE A 163 -17.94 5.88 -11.45
N TYR A 164 -18.01 6.68 -10.38
CA TYR A 164 -17.44 6.33 -9.08
C TYR A 164 -18.01 5.02 -8.52
N ARG A 165 -19.33 4.82 -8.61
CA ARG A 165 -19.97 3.57 -8.17
C ARG A 165 -19.51 2.37 -8.99
N MET A 166 -19.43 2.52 -10.32
CA MET A 166 -18.95 1.44 -11.18
C MET A 166 -17.50 1.07 -10.85
N GLN A 167 -16.63 2.07 -10.64
CA GLN A 167 -15.23 1.86 -10.25
C GLN A 167 -15.06 1.12 -8.92
N ASN A 168 -15.99 1.35 -7.97
CA ASN A 168 -15.96 0.71 -6.65
C ASN A 168 -16.92 -0.49 -6.56
N VAL A 169 -17.51 -0.93 -7.69
CA VAL A 169 -18.40 -2.09 -7.80
C VAL A 169 -19.63 -1.99 -6.87
N PHE A 170 -20.21 -0.79 -6.77
CA PHE A 170 -21.49 -0.58 -6.09
C PHE A 170 -22.67 -0.73 -7.05
N ASP A 171 -23.62 -1.59 -6.69
CA ASP A 171 -24.88 -1.73 -7.43
C ASP A 171 -25.69 -0.42 -7.37
N HIS A 172 -26.10 0.05 -8.54
CA HIS A 172 -26.90 1.27 -8.68
C HIS A 172 -28.29 1.15 -8.03
N ASN A 173 -28.82 -0.08 -7.89
CA ASN A 173 -30.12 -0.35 -7.29
C ASN A 173 -30.11 -0.36 -5.76
N GLN A 174 -28.93 -0.46 -5.14
CA GLN A 174 -28.79 -0.58 -3.68
C GLN A 174 -28.48 0.75 -2.99
N VAL A 175 -28.40 1.85 -3.75
CA VAL A 175 -28.02 3.15 -3.22
C VAL A 175 -29.24 4.04 -3.05
N SER A 176 -29.55 4.35 -1.80
CA SER A 176 -30.57 5.32 -1.42
C SER A 176 -29.92 6.61 -0.93
N ILE A 177 -30.68 7.70 -0.97
CA ILE A 177 -30.20 9.03 -0.61
C ILE A 177 -31.17 9.70 0.37
N CYS A 178 -30.62 10.17 1.47
CA CYS A 178 -31.26 11.09 2.41
C CYS A 178 -30.92 12.53 2.01
N VAL A 179 -31.79 13.48 2.36
CA VAL A 179 -31.53 14.91 2.18
C VAL A 179 -31.61 15.61 3.53
N VAL A 180 -30.49 16.20 3.94
CA VAL A 180 -30.37 17.03 5.13
C VAL A 180 -30.85 18.44 4.80
N VAL A 181 -31.80 18.96 5.59
CA VAL A 181 -32.26 20.35 5.54
C VAL A 181 -31.87 21.00 6.86
N GLN A 182 -30.85 21.85 6.81
CA GLN A 182 -30.22 22.47 7.99
C GLN A 182 -30.36 23.98 7.93
N LYS A 183 -30.69 24.61 9.05
CA LYS A 183 -30.79 26.07 9.15
C LYS A 183 -29.46 26.73 8.77
N MET A 184 -29.52 27.71 7.89
CA MET A 184 -28.34 28.39 7.38
C MET A 184 -27.77 29.31 8.46
N VAL A 185 -26.45 29.23 8.66
CA VAL A 185 -25.68 30.22 9.41
C VAL A 185 -24.95 31.14 8.43
N PHE A 186 -24.81 32.42 8.79
CA PHE A 186 -24.12 33.42 7.96
C PHE A 186 -22.78 33.83 8.61
N PRO A 187 -21.72 33.02 8.43
CA PRO A 187 -20.44 33.22 9.09
C PRO A 187 -19.66 34.43 8.60
N VAL A 188 -18.87 35.00 9.51
CA VAL A 188 -17.75 35.89 9.17
C VAL A 188 -16.55 35.10 8.66
N ALA A 189 -16.36 33.89 9.19
CA ALA A 189 -15.32 32.95 8.79
C ALA A 189 -15.83 31.52 8.86
N SER A 190 -15.34 30.66 7.98
CA SER A 190 -15.64 29.23 7.98
C SER A 190 -14.42 28.45 7.51
N GLY A 191 -14.46 27.14 7.72
CA GLY A 191 -13.29 26.34 7.46
C GLY A 191 -13.47 24.86 7.73
N ILE A 192 -12.33 24.18 7.65
CA ILE A 192 -12.18 22.75 7.90
C ILE A 192 -11.18 22.57 9.04
N LEU A 193 -11.42 21.60 9.90
CA LEU A 193 -10.53 21.20 10.98
C LEU A 193 -10.29 19.69 10.90
N PHE A 194 -9.02 19.30 10.87
CA PHE A 194 -8.60 17.92 10.98
C PHE A 194 -7.95 17.69 12.36
N THR A 195 -8.47 16.73 13.14
CA THR A 195 -7.93 16.44 14.49
C THR A 195 -6.60 15.68 14.45
N ALA A 196 -6.21 15.21 13.26
CA ALA A 196 -4.87 14.73 12.96
C ALA A 196 -4.29 15.49 11.76
N ASP A 197 -2.98 15.68 11.70
CA ASP A 197 -2.34 16.37 10.58
C ASP A 197 -2.53 15.56 9.28
N PRO A 198 -3.20 16.10 8.25
CA PRO A 198 -3.51 15.36 7.03
C PRO A 198 -2.27 15.02 6.19
N ILE A 199 -1.12 15.64 6.46
CA ILE A 199 0.14 15.42 5.74
C ILE A 199 0.97 14.37 6.47
N THR A 200 1.23 14.59 7.75
CA THR A 200 2.14 13.73 8.54
C THR A 200 1.41 12.56 9.20
N SER A 201 0.07 12.58 9.23
CA SER A 201 -0.77 11.65 10.00
C SER A 201 -0.56 11.73 11.53
N ASN A 202 0.17 12.74 12.03
CA ASN A 202 0.38 12.93 13.47
C ASN A 202 -0.96 13.24 14.16
N ARG A 203 -1.41 12.35 15.03
CA ARG A 203 -2.71 12.49 15.73
C ARG A 203 -2.68 13.47 16.88
N LYS A 204 -1.50 13.88 17.38
CA LYS A 204 -1.37 14.94 18.40
C LYS A 204 -1.36 16.35 17.82
N VAL A 205 -1.17 16.49 16.51
CA VAL A 205 -1.22 17.79 15.82
C VAL A 205 -2.55 17.96 15.11
N LEU A 206 -3.28 19.02 15.45
CA LEU A 206 -4.54 19.41 14.83
C LEU A 206 -4.27 20.51 13.80
N SER A 207 -4.90 20.40 12.62
CA SER A 207 -4.76 21.36 11.52
C SER A 207 -6.10 22.07 11.26
N ILE A 208 -6.08 23.40 11.14
CA ILE A 208 -7.26 24.24 10.89
C ILE A 208 -7.03 25.04 9.62
N ASP A 209 -7.89 24.87 8.63
CA ASP A 209 -7.98 25.73 7.47
C ASP A 209 -9.11 26.74 7.66
N ALA A 210 -8.83 28.03 7.54
CA ALA A 210 -9.80 29.10 7.77
C ALA A 210 -9.83 30.12 6.62
N SER A 211 -11.02 30.48 6.16
CA SER A 211 -11.24 31.55 5.19
C SER A 211 -12.46 32.41 5.54
N PHE A 212 -12.63 33.54 4.84
CA PHE A 212 -13.72 34.48 5.07
C PHE A 212 -15.00 34.04 4.34
N GLY A 213 -16.16 34.31 4.96
CA GLY A 213 -17.47 34.00 4.39
C GLY A 213 -17.85 32.51 4.48
N LEU A 214 -18.61 32.02 3.49
CA LEU A 214 -19.16 30.66 3.42
C LEU A 214 -18.13 29.60 3.00
N GLY A 215 -18.25 28.40 3.58
CA GLY A 215 -17.29 27.29 3.40
C GLY A 215 -17.30 26.66 2.00
N GLU A 216 -18.35 26.88 1.22
CA GLU A 216 -18.47 26.42 -0.18
C GLU A 216 -17.25 26.83 -1.03
N ALA A 217 -16.69 28.01 -0.76
CA ALA A 217 -15.53 28.52 -1.48
C ALA A 217 -14.28 27.67 -1.26
N LEU A 218 -14.11 27.16 -0.04
CA LEU A 218 -12.96 26.35 0.36
C LEU A 218 -13.08 24.93 -0.19
N VAL A 219 -14.27 24.32 -0.05
CA VAL A 219 -14.54 22.96 -0.54
C VAL A 219 -14.46 22.88 -2.07
N SER A 220 -14.83 23.95 -2.78
CA SER A 220 -14.71 24.04 -4.25
C SER A 220 -13.31 24.37 -4.76
N GLY A 221 -12.33 24.61 -3.87
CA GLY A 221 -10.95 24.96 -4.24
C GLY A 221 -10.78 26.32 -4.90
N LEU A 222 -11.79 27.21 -4.80
CA LEU A 222 -11.78 28.53 -5.43
C LEU A 222 -11.02 29.59 -4.63
N VAL A 223 -10.77 29.34 -3.34
CA VAL A 223 -10.09 30.27 -2.43
C VAL A 223 -8.95 29.61 -1.69
N SER A 224 -7.90 30.39 -1.44
CA SER A 224 -6.87 30.01 -0.46
C SER A 224 -7.39 30.24 0.96
N ALA A 225 -6.89 29.45 1.92
CA ALA A 225 -7.21 29.57 3.35
C ALA A 225 -5.93 29.75 4.18
N ASP A 226 -6.08 30.38 5.33
CA ASP A 226 -5.02 30.34 6.35
C ASP A 226 -4.96 28.93 6.93
N ASN A 227 -3.75 28.45 7.24
CA ASN A 227 -3.54 27.16 7.89
C ASN A 227 -2.91 27.37 9.26
N TYR A 228 -3.53 26.81 10.29
CA TYR A 228 -3.04 26.86 11.67
C TYR A 228 -2.78 25.43 12.17
N LYS A 229 -1.67 25.23 12.87
CA LYS A 229 -1.33 23.96 13.52
C LYS A 229 -1.30 24.12 15.03
N VAL A 230 -2.00 23.24 15.74
CA VAL A 230 -2.11 23.25 17.20
C VAL A 230 -1.65 21.90 17.75
N LYS A 231 -0.77 21.93 18.75
CA LYS A 231 -0.32 20.75 19.51
C LYS A 231 -0.39 21.11 20.99
N GLU A 232 -1.03 20.28 21.81
CA GLU A 232 -1.09 20.45 23.28
C GLU A 232 -1.53 21.87 23.73
N ASP A 233 -2.61 22.39 23.16
CA ASP A 233 -3.13 23.74 23.46
C ASP A 233 -2.18 24.91 23.09
N GLU A 234 -1.13 24.65 22.31
CA GLU A 234 -0.20 25.66 21.78
C GLU A 234 -0.24 25.73 20.24
N ILE A 235 -0.15 26.94 19.70
CA ILE A 235 -0.10 27.16 18.25
C ILE A 235 1.35 26.99 17.77
N VAL A 236 1.64 25.84 17.17
CA VAL A 236 2.99 25.46 16.70
C VAL A 236 3.29 25.91 15.26
N GLY A 237 2.27 26.34 14.51
CA GLY A 237 2.45 26.83 13.13
C GLY A 237 1.30 27.71 12.64
N LYS A 238 1.65 28.73 11.85
CA LYS A 238 0.68 29.61 11.17
C LYS A 238 1.15 29.95 9.77
N VAL A 239 0.28 29.75 8.79
CA VAL A 239 0.49 30.15 7.40
C VAL A 239 -0.66 31.07 7.01
N ILE A 240 -0.36 32.33 6.69
CA ILE A 240 -1.37 33.31 6.28
C ILE A 240 -1.41 33.37 4.76
N ALA A 241 -2.53 32.95 4.17
CA ALA A 241 -2.71 32.95 2.74
C ALA A 241 -3.28 34.29 2.24
N THR A 242 -3.04 34.59 0.96
CA THR A 242 -3.64 35.76 0.29
C THR A 242 -5.04 35.41 -0.19
N LYS A 243 -6.05 35.77 0.61
CA LYS A 243 -7.47 35.46 0.35
C LYS A 243 -8.07 36.50 -0.59
N LYS A 244 -8.18 36.17 -1.88
CA LYS A 244 -8.63 37.13 -2.93
C LYS A 244 -10.15 37.22 -3.07
N LEU A 245 -10.86 36.14 -2.78
CA LEU A 245 -12.31 35.98 -2.97
C LEU A 245 -12.93 35.42 -1.69
N ALA A 246 -14.21 35.72 -1.46
CA ALA A 246 -15.06 35.10 -0.45
C ALA A 246 -16.49 34.96 -0.99
N ILE A 247 -17.21 33.95 -0.53
CA ILE A 247 -18.62 33.72 -0.90
C ILE A 247 -19.51 34.17 0.26
N TYR A 248 -20.58 34.90 -0.04
CA TYR A 248 -21.57 35.39 0.92
C TYR A 248 -22.98 34.99 0.48
N GLY A 249 -23.89 34.83 1.45
CA GLY A 249 -25.32 34.64 1.15
C GLY A 249 -26.00 35.95 0.75
N ARG A 250 -26.90 35.88 -0.24
CA ARG A 250 -27.76 37.00 -0.64
C ARG A 250 -29.02 37.07 0.21
N LYS A 251 -29.63 38.25 0.33
CA LYS A 251 -30.86 38.43 1.11
C LYS A 251 -32.07 37.73 0.49
N GLU A 252 -32.11 37.68 -0.83
CA GLU A 252 -33.16 37.06 -1.63
C GLU A 252 -32.99 35.53 -1.85
N GLY A 253 -31.95 34.94 -1.26
CA GLY A 253 -31.57 33.53 -1.47
C GLY A 253 -30.43 33.35 -2.47
N GLY A 254 -29.71 32.23 -2.35
CA GLY A 254 -28.51 31.91 -3.14
C GLY A 254 -27.24 32.62 -2.67
N THR A 255 -26.14 32.43 -3.39
CA THR A 255 -24.81 32.91 -2.99
C THR A 255 -24.21 33.91 -3.99
N GLU A 256 -23.27 34.72 -3.52
CA GLU A 256 -22.50 35.65 -4.35
C GLU A 256 -21.01 35.61 -3.99
N THR A 257 -20.16 35.57 -5.03
CA THR A 257 -18.70 35.64 -4.88
C THR A 257 -18.25 37.09 -4.96
N LYS A 258 -17.60 37.58 -3.90
CA LYS A 258 -17.05 38.94 -3.82
C LYS A 258 -15.52 38.92 -3.75
N LYS A 259 -14.89 39.93 -4.35
CA LYS A 259 -13.46 40.20 -4.19
C LYS A 259 -13.20 40.84 -2.83
N ILE A 260 -12.19 40.33 -2.13
CA ILE A 260 -11.73 40.88 -0.86
C ILE A 260 -10.83 42.09 -1.12
N ALA A 261 -11.03 43.17 -0.37
CA ALA A 261 -10.23 44.39 -0.50
C ALA A 261 -8.73 44.09 -0.25
N PRO A 262 -7.78 44.69 -0.99
CA PRO A 262 -6.34 44.35 -0.90
C PRO A 262 -5.75 44.40 0.51
N ASN A 263 -6.23 45.32 1.35
CA ASN A 263 -5.81 45.48 2.75
C ASN A 263 -6.32 44.35 3.67
N GLN A 264 -7.36 43.63 3.29
CA GLN A 264 -7.96 42.53 4.06
C GLN A 264 -7.45 41.15 3.61
N GLN A 265 -6.86 41.02 2.42
CA GLN A 265 -6.48 39.71 1.85
C GLN A 265 -5.41 38.97 2.67
N LYS A 266 -4.56 39.71 3.41
CA LYS A 266 -3.49 39.16 4.26
C LYS A 266 -3.77 39.26 5.76
N VAL A 267 -5.00 39.62 6.12
CA VAL A 267 -5.41 39.61 7.53
C VAL A 267 -5.63 38.16 7.97
N GLN A 268 -5.17 37.84 9.17
CA GLN A 268 -5.39 36.53 9.79
C GLN A 268 -6.89 36.34 10.04
N THR A 269 -7.43 35.20 9.61
CA THR A 269 -8.87 34.93 9.63
C THR A 269 -9.42 34.75 11.04
N LEU A 270 -8.71 34.00 11.89
CA LEU A 270 -9.09 33.74 13.28
C LEU A 270 -8.09 34.38 14.24
N THR A 271 -8.55 34.86 15.40
CA THR A 271 -7.64 35.26 16.48
C THR A 271 -6.99 34.04 17.13
N GLU A 272 -5.89 34.22 17.87
CA GLU A 272 -5.22 33.11 18.55
C GLU A 272 -6.12 32.41 19.58
N GLN A 273 -6.95 33.17 20.30
CA GLN A 273 -7.91 32.62 21.25
C GLN A 273 -8.97 31.77 20.54
N GLN A 274 -9.48 32.25 19.40
CA GLN A 274 -10.44 31.50 18.57
C GLN A 274 -9.82 30.21 18.01
N ILE A 275 -8.55 30.23 17.60
CA ILE A 275 -7.82 29.04 17.13
C ILE A 275 -7.77 27.97 18.22
N LEU A 276 -7.38 28.34 19.44
CA LEU A 276 -7.29 27.41 20.56
C LEU A 276 -8.67 26.92 21.02
N GLN A 277 -9.69 27.79 21.04
CA GLN A 277 -11.06 27.41 21.34
C GLN A 277 -11.58 26.37 20.34
N LEU A 278 -11.36 26.60 19.05
CA LEU A 278 -11.78 25.68 17.99
C LEU A 278 -11.01 24.35 18.05
N ALA A 279 -9.71 24.38 18.37
CA ALA A 279 -8.93 23.16 18.57
C ALA A 279 -9.48 22.30 19.73
N ARG A 280 -9.89 22.92 20.85
CA ARG A 280 -10.53 22.21 21.97
C ARG A 280 -11.87 21.59 21.58
N ILE A 281 -12.69 22.31 20.80
CA ILE A 281 -13.94 21.79 20.24
C ILE A 281 -13.66 20.55 19.37
N GLY A 282 -12.66 20.64 18.48
CA GLY A 282 -12.27 19.51 17.63
C GLY A 282 -11.84 18.28 18.43
N ARG A 283 -11.03 18.46 19.48
CA ARG A 283 -10.62 17.36 20.37
C ARG A 283 -11.78 16.77 21.17
N GLN A 284 -12.74 17.58 21.60
CA GLN A 284 -13.95 17.09 22.26
C GLN A 284 -14.76 16.18 21.33
N ILE A 285 -14.91 16.57 20.06
CA ILE A 285 -15.63 15.78 19.05
C ILE A 285 -14.88 14.48 18.74
N GLU A 286 -13.55 14.53 18.57
CA GLU A 286 -12.72 13.32 18.38
C GLU A 286 -12.83 12.33 19.55
N VAL A 287 -12.83 12.82 20.80
CA VAL A 287 -13.01 11.97 21.98
C VAL A 287 -14.38 11.30 21.98
N TYR A 288 -15.43 12.02 21.58
CA TYR A 288 -16.78 11.46 21.48
C TYR A 288 -16.87 10.34 20.43
N PHE A 289 -16.34 10.56 19.23
CA PHE A 289 -16.36 9.56 18.15
C PHE A 289 -15.32 8.45 18.32
N GLY A 290 -14.31 8.64 19.17
CA GLY A 290 -13.24 7.66 19.43
C GLY A 290 -12.22 7.51 18.30
N CYS A 291 -12.26 8.35 17.27
CA CYS A 291 -11.32 8.34 16.15
C CYS A 291 -11.13 9.75 15.55
N PRO A 292 -10.00 10.02 14.86
CA PRO A 292 -9.74 11.32 14.27
C PRO A 292 -10.82 11.78 13.28
N GLN A 293 -11.19 13.05 13.37
CA GLN A 293 -12.31 13.64 12.63
C GLN A 293 -11.85 14.75 11.67
N ASP A 294 -12.54 14.83 10.54
CA ASP A 294 -12.59 15.96 9.61
C ASP A 294 -13.90 16.72 9.85
N ILE A 295 -13.80 17.98 10.27
CA ILE A 295 -14.88 18.78 10.84
C ILE A 295 -15.04 20.06 10.03
N GLU A 296 -16.24 20.31 9.52
CA GLU A 296 -16.60 21.60 8.91
C GLU A 296 -17.22 22.51 9.97
N TRP A 297 -16.77 23.76 10.02
CA TRP A 297 -17.18 24.73 11.04
C TRP A 297 -17.46 26.12 10.45
N CYS A 298 -18.26 26.89 11.18
CA CYS A 298 -18.63 28.28 10.89
C CYS A 298 -18.48 29.14 12.15
N LEU A 299 -18.03 30.38 11.99
CA LEU A 299 -17.91 31.37 13.07
C LEU A 299 -18.92 32.50 12.85
N VAL A 300 -19.86 32.67 13.78
CA VAL A 300 -20.89 33.73 13.80
C VAL A 300 -20.87 34.37 15.19
N ASP A 301 -20.72 35.70 15.27
CA ASP A 301 -20.74 36.44 16.55
C ASP A 301 -19.89 35.79 17.66
N ASP A 302 -18.63 35.48 17.35
CA ASP A 302 -17.67 34.77 18.24
C ASP A 302 -18.09 33.37 18.72
N THR A 303 -19.14 32.79 18.12
CA THR A 303 -19.63 31.44 18.39
C THR A 303 -19.32 30.51 17.23
N PHE A 304 -18.70 29.37 17.54
CA PHE A 304 -18.44 28.31 16.57
C PHE A 304 -19.65 27.37 16.43
N TYR A 305 -20.09 27.16 15.20
CA TYR A 305 -21.10 26.18 14.81
C TYR A 305 -20.43 25.05 14.02
N ILE A 306 -20.73 23.81 14.37
CA ILE A 306 -20.27 22.63 13.65
C ILE A 306 -21.35 22.21 12.67
N VAL A 307 -20.99 22.20 11.39
CA VAL A 307 -21.94 21.93 10.31
C VAL A 307 -21.74 20.55 9.69
N GLN A 308 -20.63 19.87 9.96
CA GLN A 308 -20.40 18.47 9.59
C GLN A 308 -19.22 17.91 10.40
N SER A 309 -19.24 16.60 10.67
CA SER A 309 -18.07 15.82 11.12
C SER A 309 -18.07 14.49 10.38
N ARG A 310 -16.88 13.96 10.10
CA ARG A 310 -16.68 12.62 9.52
C ARG A 310 -15.34 12.03 9.94
N PRO A 311 -15.20 10.70 10.03
CA PRO A 311 -13.91 10.08 10.35
C PRO A 311 -12.88 10.27 9.22
N ILE A 312 -11.62 10.47 9.59
CA ILE A 312 -10.51 10.54 8.61
C ILE A 312 -10.12 9.12 8.19
N THR A 313 -10.43 8.74 6.95
CA THR A 313 -10.19 7.37 6.43
C THR A 313 -8.83 7.18 5.75
N THR A 314 -8.03 8.24 5.60
CA THR A 314 -6.73 8.22 4.92
C THR A 314 -5.55 7.94 5.84
N LEU A 315 -5.76 7.98 7.16
CA LEU A 315 -4.68 7.79 8.13
C LEU A 315 -4.23 6.33 8.17
N TYR A 316 -2.92 6.11 8.16
CA TYR A 316 -2.38 4.78 8.42
C TYR A 316 -2.65 4.39 9.89
N PRO A 317 -3.16 3.17 10.18
CA PRO A 317 -3.45 2.73 11.54
C PRO A 317 -2.17 2.53 12.37
N ILE A 318 -2.25 2.72 13.68
CA ILE A 318 -1.11 2.58 14.59
C ILE A 318 -1.08 1.16 15.18
N PRO A 319 0.10 0.55 15.40
CA PRO A 319 0.27 -0.60 16.27
C PRO A 319 -0.44 -0.45 17.61
N GLY A 320 -1.21 -1.46 18.04
CA GLY A 320 -1.98 -1.43 19.29
C GLY A 320 -1.15 -1.59 20.57
N VAL A 321 -0.13 -0.76 20.79
CA VAL A 321 0.56 -0.64 22.08
C VAL A 321 -0.04 0.56 22.81
N ASN A 322 -0.63 0.32 23.98
CA ASN A 322 -1.27 1.37 24.79
C ASN A 322 -0.68 1.38 26.20
N ASP A 323 0.64 1.59 26.27
CA ASP A 323 1.40 1.79 27.51
C ASP A 323 1.59 3.29 27.84
N GLY A 324 1.17 4.18 26.95
CA GLY A 324 1.33 5.63 27.10
C GLY A 324 2.75 6.14 26.81
N GLU A 325 3.65 5.28 26.34
CA GLU A 325 5.03 5.65 26.00
C GLU A 325 5.18 6.03 24.52
N ASN A 326 6.26 6.75 24.21
CA ASN A 326 6.61 7.09 22.84
C ASN A 326 7.35 5.92 22.19
N HIS A 327 6.83 5.43 21.06
CA HIS A 327 7.44 4.33 20.31
C HIS A 327 7.82 4.74 18.89
N VAL A 328 8.84 4.08 18.34
CA VAL A 328 9.26 4.21 16.95
C VAL A 328 9.20 2.84 16.28
N TYR A 329 8.36 2.76 15.25
CA TYR A 329 8.10 1.56 14.48
C TYR A 329 8.79 1.62 13.11
N ILE A 330 9.51 0.57 12.77
CA ILE A 330 10.16 0.40 11.46
C ILE A 330 9.41 -0.66 10.67
N SER A 331 9.08 -0.36 9.42
CA SER A 331 8.32 -1.26 8.55
C SER A 331 9.12 -2.48 8.11
N VAL A 332 8.58 -3.67 8.41
CA VAL A 332 9.13 -4.94 7.91
C VAL A 332 8.88 -5.08 6.42
N GLY A 333 7.75 -4.58 5.91
CA GLY A 333 7.42 -4.63 4.48
C GLY A 333 8.46 -3.93 3.61
N HIS A 334 8.99 -2.78 4.05
CA HIS A 334 10.09 -2.09 3.35
C HIS A 334 11.39 -2.89 3.40
N GLN A 335 11.68 -3.60 4.48
CA GLN A 335 12.87 -4.46 4.56
C GLN A 335 12.72 -5.72 3.70
N GLN A 336 11.51 -6.28 3.62
CA GLN A 336 11.20 -7.49 2.86
C GLN A 336 10.88 -7.25 1.39
N MET A 337 10.81 -5.98 0.95
CA MET A 337 10.38 -5.58 -0.39
C MET A 337 8.99 -6.10 -0.73
N MET A 338 8.07 -6.00 0.23
CA MET A 338 6.68 -6.44 0.10
C MET A 338 5.80 -5.49 0.93
N THR A 339 5.22 -4.51 0.26
CA THR A 339 4.43 -3.43 0.89
C THR A 339 2.92 -3.61 0.74
N ASP A 340 2.47 -4.62 0.00
CA ASP A 340 1.07 -5.03 -0.05
C ASP A 340 0.54 -5.41 1.33
N ALA A 341 -0.78 -5.32 1.49
CA ALA A 341 -1.46 -5.83 2.67
C ALA A 341 -1.43 -7.37 2.67
N MET A 342 -1.06 -7.94 3.82
CA MET A 342 -1.14 -9.39 4.05
C MET A 342 -2.47 -9.74 4.72
N LYS A 343 -3.03 -10.87 4.32
CA LYS A 343 -4.24 -11.42 4.98
C LYS A 343 -3.88 -11.99 6.37
N PRO A 344 -4.84 -12.09 7.32
CA PRO A 344 -4.62 -12.60 8.68
C PRO A 344 -3.82 -13.90 8.78
N LEU A 345 -4.08 -14.88 7.92
CA LEU A 345 -3.34 -16.15 7.91
C LEU A 345 -1.88 -15.94 7.49
N GLY A 346 -1.64 -15.09 6.49
CA GLY A 346 -0.31 -14.69 6.05
C GLY A 346 0.52 -14.02 7.13
N LEU A 347 -0.09 -13.07 7.84
CA LEU A 347 0.53 -12.41 9.00
C LEU A 347 0.88 -13.43 10.09
N SER A 348 -0.01 -14.40 10.35
CA SER A 348 0.21 -15.44 11.37
C SER A 348 1.44 -16.28 11.05
N PHE A 349 1.58 -16.77 9.82
CA PHE A 349 2.74 -17.58 9.43
C PHE A 349 4.06 -16.81 9.51
N PHE A 350 4.08 -15.54 9.09
CA PHE A 350 5.28 -14.72 9.21
C PHE A 350 5.66 -14.49 10.68
N LEU A 351 4.68 -14.22 11.55
CA LEU A 351 4.87 -14.07 13.00
C LEU A 351 5.33 -15.37 13.67
N LEU A 352 4.79 -16.52 13.26
CA LEU A 352 5.20 -17.83 13.77
C LEU A 352 6.64 -18.16 13.37
N THR A 353 7.12 -17.70 12.21
CA THR A 353 8.46 -18.02 11.68
C THR A 353 9.55 -17.10 12.25
N THR A 354 9.27 -15.82 12.47
CA THR A 354 10.24 -14.89 13.08
C THR A 354 10.45 -15.18 14.58
N SER A 355 11.61 -14.79 15.10
CA SER A 355 11.88 -14.72 16.54
C SER A 355 11.79 -13.29 17.09
N ALA A 356 11.82 -12.29 16.21
CA ALA A 356 11.76 -10.89 16.60
C ALA A 356 10.31 -10.50 16.93
N PRO A 357 10.06 -9.80 18.05
CA PRO A 357 8.73 -9.28 18.36
C PRO A 357 8.34 -8.25 17.30
N MET A 358 7.16 -8.45 16.70
CA MET A 358 6.60 -7.56 15.70
C MET A 358 5.22 -7.08 16.14
N ARG A 359 4.77 -6.00 15.49
CA ARG A 359 3.45 -5.42 15.67
C ARG A 359 2.71 -5.38 14.33
N LYS A 360 1.39 -5.55 14.38
CA LYS A 360 0.50 -5.49 13.22
C LYS A 360 -0.09 -4.09 13.10
N ALA A 361 -0.09 -3.53 11.90
CA ALA A 361 -0.82 -2.30 11.59
C ALA A 361 -1.14 -2.25 10.08
N GLY A 362 -2.42 -2.07 9.75
CA GLY A 362 -2.88 -1.88 8.37
C GLY A 362 -2.58 -3.08 7.47
N GLY A 363 -2.68 -4.31 8.00
CA GLY A 363 -2.33 -5.53 7.27
C GLY A 363 -0.83 -5.74 7.04
N ARG A 364 0.06 -4.96 7.69
CA ARG A 364 1.52 -5.10 7.59
C ARG A 364 2.17 -5.27 8.96
N LEU A 365 3.45 -5.64 8.95
CA LEU A 365 4.26 -5.84 10.15
C LEU A 365 5.29 -4.72 10.36
N PHE A 366 5.49 -4.39 11.62
CA PHE A 366 6.45 -3.40 12.09
C PHE A 366 7.28 -3.95 13.25
N VAL A 367 8.53 -3.53 13.34
CA VAL A 367 9.40 -3.78 14.50
C VAL A 367 9.47 -2.51 15.34
N ASP A 368 9.34 -2.67 16.65
CA ASP A 368 9.55 -1.59 17.61
C ASP A 368 11.05 -1.39 17.85
N ALA A 369 11.57 -0.24 17.43
CA ALA A 369 12.99 0.10 17.49
C ALA A 369 13.33 1.01 18.69
N THR A 370 12.36 1.34 19.53
CA THR A 370 12.47 2.37 20.57
C THR A 370 13.64 2.11 21.52
N GLN A 371 13.73 0.90 22.08
CA GLN A 371 14.82 0.54 22.99
C GLN A 371 16.20 0.54 22.32
N GLN A 372 16.26 0.13 21.05
CA GLN A 372 17.51 0.14 20.28
C GLN A 372 17.98 1.57 20.02
N LEU A 373 17.05 2.49 19.75
CA LEU A 373 17.34 3.91 19.58
C LEU A 373 17.71 4.58 20.91
N ALA A 374 17.16 4.17 22.05
CA ALA A 374 17.47 4.78 23.34
C ALA A 374 18.94 4.57 23.78
N LEU A 375 19.53 3.41 23.48
CA LEU A 375 20.90 3.03 23.89
C LEU A 375 21.96 3.43 22.85
N PRO A 376 23.03 4.19 23.19
CA PRO A 376 24.01 4.69 22.21
C PRO A 376 24.64 3.61 21.31
N ALA A 377 25.14 2.52 21.91
CA ALA A 377 25.77 1.44 21.14
C ALA A 377 24.80 0.69 20.21
N SER A 378 23.54 0.52 20.63
CA SER A 378 22.52 -0.14 19.82
C SER A 378 21.99 0.79 18.72
N ARG A 379 21.89 2.09 19.01
CA ARG A 379 21.51 3.14 18.07
C ARG A 379 22.51 3.22 16.92
N ASP A 380 23.78 3.32 17.24
CA ASP A 380 24.84 3.36 16.23
C ASP A 380 24.82 2.11 15.36
N TYR A 381 24.60 0.93 15.96
CA TYR A 381 24.45 -0.31 15.21
C TYR A 381 23.24 -0.28 14.28
N LEU A 382 22.07 0.09 14.79
CA LEU A 382 20.82 0.15 14.02
C LEU A 382 20.93 1.12 12.83
N ILE A 383 21.42 2.33 13.08
CA ILE A 383 21.60 3.37 12.05
C ILE A 383 22.65 2.93 11.02
N ASN A 384 23.75 2.31 11.43
CA ASN A 384 24.78 1.89 10.49
C ASN A 384 24.40 0.63 9.70
N THR A 385 23.61 -0.28 10.28
CA THR A 385 23.18 -1.51 9.61
C THR A 385 21.99 -1.27 8.69
N LEU A 386 20.89 -0.70 9.21
CA LEU A 386 19.71 -0.39 8.40
C LEU A 386 19.93 0.84 7.52
N GLY A 387 20.65 1.84 8.01
CA GLY A 387 20.84 3.07 7.25
C GLY A 387 21.85 2.99 6.12
N LYS A 388 22.73 1.97 6.10
CA LYS A 388 23.53 1.64 4.91
C LYS A 388 22.69 0.97 3.83
N SER A 389 21.67 0.19 4.18
CA SER A 389 20.82 -0.52 3.21
C SER A 389 19.66 0.32 2.68
N ASP A 390 19.08 1.19 3.51
CA ASP A 390 18.02 2.15 3.14
C ASP A 390 18.34 3.56 3.73
N PRO A 391 18.85 4.50 2.90
CA PRO A 391 19.14 5.86 3.33
C PRO A 391 17.93 6.66 3.81
N LEU A 392 16.72 6.33 3.34
CA LEU A 392 15.49 7.02 3.75
C LEU A 392 15.11 6.63 5.18
N VAL A 393 15.26 5.34 5.53
CA VAL A 393 15.12 4.90 6.93
C VAL A 393 16.17 5.58 7.81
N ARG A 394 17.41 5.70 7.34
CA ARG A 394 18.47 6.40 8.09
C ARG A 394 18.10 7.85 8.41
N ASP A 395 17.68 8.60 7.40
CA ASP A 395 17.34 10.01 7.54
C ASP A 395 16.12 10.18 8.44
N ALA A 396 15.10 9.32 8.29
CA ALA A 396 13.93 9.31 9.14
C ALA A 396 14.28 9.03 10.61
N LEU A 397 15.12 8.02 10.89
CA LEU A 397 15.55 7.71 12.26
C LEU A 397 16.42 8.83 12.85
N THR A 398 17.34 9.41 12.06
CA THR A 398 18.14 10.57 12.48
C THR A 398 17.24 11.75 12.84
N THR A 399 16.23 12.04 12.02
CA THR A 399 15.24 13.12 12.26
C THR A 399 14.51 12.93 13.59
N ILE A 400 14.17 11.69 13.98
CA ILE A 400 13.54 11.42 15.28
C ILE A 400 14.53 11.60 16.43
N ILE A 401 15.79 11.19 16.27
CA ILE A 401 16.81 11.33 17.32
C ILE A 401 17.16 12.79 17.58
N GLU A 402 17.18 13.62 16.54
CA GLU A 402 17.40 15.08 16.65
C GLU A 402 16.23 15.81 17.34
N ARG A 403 15.07 15.15 17.49
CA ARG A 403 13.96 15.64 18.32
C ARG A 403 14.25 15.27 19.77
N ASP A 404 14.81 16.21 20.53
CA ASP A 404 15.16 16.04 21.95
C ASP A 404 13.95 15.67 22.85
N ASP A 405 12.71 15.79 22.34
CA ASP A 405 11.46 15.60 23.08
C ASP A 405 10.77 14.24 22.84
N PHE A 406 11.21 13.42 21.87
CA PHE A 406 10.44 12.21 21.51
C PHE A 406 10.97 10.91 22.14
N ILE A 407 12.28 10.63 22.04
CA ILE A 407 12.91 9.46 22.66
C ILE A 407 13.83 9.92 23.79
N GLN A 408 13.64 9.37 24.99
CA GLN A 408 14.57 9.61 26.08
C GLN A 408 15.88 8.85 25.84
N LEU A 409 16.97 9.58 25.60
CA LEU A 409 18.30 9.02 25.38
C LEU A 409 18.93 8.61 26.71
N LEU A 410 19.45 7.39 26.79
CA LEU A 410 20.12 6.89 28.00
C LEU A 410 21.61 7.28 28.02
N PRO A 411 22.18 7.60 29.20
CA PRO A 411 23.59 7.98 29.34
C PRO A 411 24.55 6.83 29.01
N ASP A 412 25.77 7.20 28.60
CA ASP A 412 26.82 6.31 28.06
C ASP A 412 27.38 5.27 29.05
N ASP A 413 27.00 5.34 30.32
CA ASP A 413 27.54 4.51 31.40
C ASP A 413 27.00 3.06 31.42
N GLU A 414 26.04 2.71 30.57
CA GLU A 414 25.54 1.34 30.39
C GLU A 414 26.17 0.60 29.19
N LYS A 415 27.48 0.76 28.95
CA LYS A 415 28.23 -0.07 27.97
C LYS A 415 28.22 -1.58 28.25
N GLY A 416 27.59 -2.03 29.35
CA GLY A 416 27.70 -3.39 29.89
C GLY A 416 26.48 -4.31 29.76
N LYS A 417 25.29 -3.86 29.30
CA LYS A 417 24.05 -4.67 29.45
C LYS A 417 23.14 -4.79 28.23
N SER A 418 23.63 -4.75 26.99
CA SER A 418 22.92 -5.44 25.88
C SER A 418 23.75 -5.66 24.61
N ALA A 419 25.07 -5.46 24.67
CA ALA A 419 25.91 -5.88 23.56
C ALA A 419 26.01 -7.41 23.55
N SER A 420 25.04 -8.10 22.94
CA SER A 420 25.36 -9.37 22.29
C SER A 420 26.37 -9.00 21.20
N LYS A 421 27.65 -8.99 21.56
CA LYS A 421 28.75 -8.97 20.61
C LYS A 421 28.64 -10.26 19.80
N SER A 422 27.84 -10.27 18.74
CA SER A 422 28.06 -11.17 17.62
C SER A 422 29.22 -10.61 16.77
N LYS A 423 30.36 -10.30 17.41
CA LYS A 423 31.62 -10.41 16.69
C LYS A 423 31.83 -11.90 16.57
N GLN A 424 31.50 -12.46 15.40
CA GLN A 424 31.93 -13.81 15.07
C GLN A 424 33.44 -13.89 15.34
N PRO A 425 33.92 -14.94 16.01
CA PRO A 425 35.34 -15.13 16.16
C PRO A 425 35.94 -15.25 14.76
N ALA A 426 37.08 -14.58 14.52
CA ALA A 426 37.79 -14.61 13.24
C ALA A 426 38.00 -16.04 12.70
N SER A 427 38.00 -17.04 13.59
CA SER A 427 38.06 -18.47 13.27
C SER A 427 36.91 -18.96 12.35
N SER A 428 35.69 -18.44 12.50
CA SER A 428 34.53 -18.87 11.70
C SER A 428 34.57 -18.37 10.25
N GLN A 429 35.15 -17.19 10.00
CA GLN A 429 35.42 -16.70 8.64
C GLN A 429 36.51 -17.54 7.98
N THR A 430 37.59 -17.86 8.71
CA THR A 430 38.72 -18.65 8.18
C THR A 430 38.32 -20.11 7.86
N GLU A 431 37.36 -20.69 8.58
CA GLU A 431 36.80 -22.03 8.26
C GLU A 431 35.95 -22.04 6.97
N ILE A 432 35.21 -20.95 6.70
CA ILE A 432 34.38 -20.81 5.49
C ILE A 432 35.23 -20.54 4.26
N GLU A 433 36.28 -19.72 4.40
CA GLU A 433 37.24 -19.41 3.33
C GLU A 433 37.94 -20.67 2.77
N ASN A 434 38.06 -21.73 3.56
CA ASN A 434 38.81 -22.94 3.21
C ASN A 434 37.93 -24.14 2.80
N ASN A 435 36.59 -24.02 2.83
CA ASN A 435 35.70 -25.16 2.56
C ASN A 435 34.51 -24.78 1.65
N THR A 436 34.70 -24.96 0.34
CA THR A 436 33.67 -24.72 -0.68
C THR A 436 32.50 -25.70 -0.61
N ALA A 437 32.63 -26.84 0.08
CA ALA A 437 31.55 -27.83 0.21
C ALA A 437 30.44 -27.41 1.19
N ILE A 438 30.67 -26.39 2.02
CA ILE A 438 29.68 -25.92 3.01
C ILE A 438 28.37 -25.51 2.34
N VAL A 439 28.44 -24.72 1.26
CA VAL A 439 27.24 -24.25 0.53
C VAL A 439 26.45 -25.43 -0.01
N THR A 440 27.12 -26.36 -0.68
CA THR A 440 26.48 -27.57 -1.24
C THR A 440 25.81 -28.41 -0.16
N ASN A 441 26.47 -28.62 0.98
CA ASN A 441 25.91 -29.38 2.11
C ASN A 441 24.68 -28.68 2.71
N LEU A 442 24.71 -27.35 2.87
CA LEU A 442 23.56 -26.59 3.37
C LEU A 442 22.35 -26.68 2.43
N ILE A 443 22.59 -26.57 1.11
CA ILE A 443 21.59 -26.72 0.07
C ILE A 443 20.96 -28.12 0.13
N GLN A 444 21.79 -29.17 0.17
CA GLN A 444 21.35 -30.56 0.22
C GLN A 444 20.53 -30.85 1.50
N ASN A 445 21.01 -30.44 2.67
CA ASN A 445 20.30 -30.62 3.94
C ASN A 445 18.90 -29.97 3.90
N SER A 446 18.79 -28.79 3.29
CA SER A 446 17.51 -28.10 3.13
C SER A 446 16.56 -28.85 2.19
N GLN A 447 17.06 -29.40 1.08
CA GLN A 447 16.27 -30.23 0.15
C GLN A 447 15.76 -31.50 0.82
N GLU A 448 16.64 -32.25 1.49
CA GLU A 448 16.28 -33.47 2.23
C GLU A 448 15.23 -33.19 3.30
N SER A 449 15.37 -32.07 4.02
CA SER A 449 14.41 -31.64 5.04
C SER A 449 13.03 -31.27 4.46
N ILE A 450 12.97 -30.70 3.26
CA ILE A 450 11.72 -30.41 2.56
C ILE A 450 11.05 -31.70 2.07
N GLU A 451 11.81 -32.65 1.55
CA GLU A 451 11.26 -33.94 1.11
C GLU A 451 10.77 -34.82 2.28
N GLU A 452 11.42 -34.73 3.43
CA GLU A 452 10.91 -35.30 4.68
C GLU A 452 9.58 -34.65 5.10
N LEU A 453 9.49 -33.31 5.08
CA LEU A 453 8.25 -32.59 5.36
C LEU A 453 7.11 -33.04 4.45
N LYS A 454 7.33 -33.11 3.12
CA LYS A 454 6.31 -33.55 2.15
C LYS A 454 5.75 -34.92 2.50
N ARG A 455 6.63 -35.90 2.77
CA ARG A 455 6.23 -37.27 3.13
C ARG A 455 5.45 -37.32 4.44
N ASN A 456 5.91 -36.60 5.46
CA ASN A 456 5.25 -36.60 6.77
C ASN A 456 3.87 -35.93 6.72
N MET A 457 3.75 -34.82 5.98
CA MET A 457 2.50 -34.05 5.85
C MET A 457 1.37 -34.87 5.19
N GLN A 458 1.69 -35.76 4.24
CA GLN A 458 0.69 -36.61 3.58
C GLN A 458 -0.11 -37.51 4.54
N THR A 459 0.47 -37.82 5.71
CA THR A 459 -0.16 -38.69 6.73
C THR A 459 -1.03 -37.93 7.74
N LYS A 460 -1.12 -36.60 7.65
CA LYS A 460 -1.83 -35.74 8.59
C LYS A 460 -3.20 -35.31 8.04
N SER A 461 -4.16 -35.11 8.94
CA SER A 461 -5.50 -34.59 8.62
C SER A 461 -6.15 -33.96 9.85
N GLY A 462 -7.08 -33.02 9.66
CA GLY A 462 -7.76 -32.32 10.73
C GLY A 462 -6.80 -31.56 11.65
N VAL A 463 -7.03 -31.64 12.95
CA VAL A 463 -6.24 -30.98 14.01
C VAL A 463 -4.75 -31.36 13.95
N ASP A 464 -4.43 -32.62 13.59
CA ASP A 464 -3.04 -33.10 13.51
C ASP A 464 -2.20 -32.33 12.48
N VAL A 465 -2.83 -31.71 11.47
CA VAL A 465 -2.13 -30.85 10.50
C VAL A 465 -1.56 -29.62 11.20
N PHE A 466 -2.35 -28.97 12.07
CA PHE A 466 -1.96 -27.74 12.76
C PHE A 466 -0.86 -28.01 13.78
N ASP A 467 -1.03 -29.06 14.59
CA ASP A 467 -0.01 -29.48 15.56
C ASP A 467 1.31 -29.83 14.88
N PHE A 468 1.24 -30.51 13.74
CA PHE A 468 2.43 -30.84 12.96
C PHE A 468 3.08 -29.61 12.31
N ILE A 469 2.31 -28.66 11.77
CA ILE A 469 2.84 -27.39 11.25
C ILE A 469 3.60 -26.63 12.35
N LEU A 470 3.05 -26.54 13.57
CA LEU A 470 3.73 -25.87 14.68
C LEU A 470 5.07 -26.55 15.05
N GLN A 471 5.10 -27.88 15.04
CA GLN A 471 6.34 -28.65 15.26
C GLN A 471 7.37 -28.38 14.16
N ASP A 472 6.93 -28.42 12.90
CA ASP A 472 7.80 -28.25 11.75
C ASP A 472 8.29 -26.80 11.57
N ILE A 473 7.54 -25.79 12.03
CA ILE A 473 8.01 -24.40 12.12
C ILE A 473 9.24 -24.30 13.04
N GLN A 474 9.35 -25.13 14.09
CA GLN A 474 10.59 -25.16 14.90
C GLN A 474 11.77 -25.69 14.10
N GLN A 475 11.55 -26.66 13.20
CA GLN A 475 12.57 -27.15 12.29
C GLN A 475 12.94 -26.09 11.24
N LEU A 476 11.95 -25.40 10.67
CA LEU A 476 12.18 -24.26 9.79
C LEU A 476 13.05 -23.18 10.46
N LYS A 477 12.78 -22.82 11.71
CA LYS A 477 13.60 -21.87 12.47
C LYS A 477 15.04 -22.33 12.62
N LYS A 478 15.27 -23.62 12.91
CA LYS A 478 16.63 -24.19 13.01
C LYS A 478 17.39 -24.10 11.68
N VAL A 479 16.71 -24.28 10.55
CA VAL A 479 17.31 -24.17 9.22
C VAL A 479 17.60 -22.71 8.87
N LEU A 480 16.62 -21.82 9.05
CA LEU A 480 16.75 -20.39 8.73
C LEU A 480 17.82 -19.68 9.57
N PHE A 481 17.84 -19.94 10.88
CA PHE A 481 18.76 -19.30 11.83
C PHE A 481 19.98 -20.17 12.14
N ASN A 482 20.31 -21.12 11.25
CA ASN A 482 21.50 -21.95 11.39
C ASN A 482 22.76 -21.04 11.40
N PRO A 483 23.61 -21.09 12.45
CA PRO A 483 24.80 -20.23 12.53
C PRO A 483 25.77 -20.35 11.36
N GLN A 484 25.94 -21.56 10.80
CA GLN A 484 26.77 -21.81 9.63
C GLN A 484 26.17 -21.19 8.36
N SER A 485 24.84 -21.29 8.20
CA SER A 485 24.11 -20.63 7.11
C SER A 485 24.30 -19.11 7.15
N ILE A 486 24.10 -18.49 8.32
CA ILE A 486 24.29 -17.04 8.53
C ILE A 486 25.75 -16.66 8.25
N ALA A 487 26.72 -17.46 8.69
CA ALA A 487 28.13 -17.18 8.50
C ALA A 487 28.53 -17.14 7.02
N VAL A 488 28.01 -18.07 6.19
CA VAL A 488 28.24 -18.07 4.73
C VAL A 488 27.69 -16.79 4.09
N ILE A 489 26.46 -16.40 4.46
CA ILE A 489 25.82 -15.18 3.94
C ILE A 489 26.65 -13.95 4.31
N MET A 490 27.06 -13.85 5.57
CA MET A 490 27.88 -12.74 6.05
C MET A 490 29.27 -12.72 5.42
N ALA A 491 29.88 -13.87 5.11
CA ALA A 491 31.15 -13.92 4.41
C ALA A 491 31.07 -13.28 3.01
N GLY A 492 30.02 -13.61 2.24
CA GLY A 492 29.77 -12.97 0.94
C GLY A 492 29.50 -11.47 1.06
N MET A 493 28.60 -11.07 1.97
CA MET A 493 28.22 -9.67 2.15
C MET A 493 29.38 -8.78 2.63
N ASN A 494 30.18 -9.28 3.59
CA ASN A 494 31.34 -8.55 4.09
C ASN A 494 32.41 -8.41 3.00
N ALA A 495 32.60 -9.43 2.17
CA ALA A 495 33.54 -9.37 1.05
C ALA A 495 33.10 -8.35 -0.01
N SER A 496 31.81 -8.30 -0.36
CA SER A 496 31.27 -7.27 -1.28
C SER A 496 31.43 -5.86 -0.71
N THR A 497 31.13 -5.66 0.58
CA THR A 497 31.28 -4.36 1.24
C THR A 497 32.75 -3.92 1.24
N TRP A 498 33.65 -4.81 1.63
CA TRP A 498 35.09 -4.55 1.61
C TRP A 498 35.57 -4.20 0.21
N MET A 499 35.10 -4.92 -0.81
CA MET A 499 35.50 -4.69 -2.20
C MET A 499 35.09 -3.28 -2.65
N ASN A 500 33.85 -2.88 -2.42
CA ASN A 500 33.38 -1.55 -2.79
C ASN A 500 34.16 -0.45 -2.07
N GLU A 501 34.34 -0.56 -0.75
CA GLU A 501 35.07 0.45 0.05
C GLU A 501 36.54 0.56 -0.37
N LYS A 502 37.22 -0.56 -0.64
CA LYS A 502 38.65 -0.56 -0.98
C LYS A 502 38.93 -0.20 -2.43
N MET A 503 38.11 -0.64 -3.37
CA MET A 503 38.30 -0.26 -4.77
C MET A 503 38.01 1.23 -4.98
N GLU A 504 37.04 1.81 -4.26
CA GLU A 504 36.83 3.25 -4.28
C GLU A 504 38.01 3.99 -3.66
N GLN A 505 38.49 3.56 -2.49
CA GLN A 505 39.62 4.17 -1.80
C GLN A 505 40.94 4.09 -2.59
N TRP A 506 41.22 2.97 -3.23
CA TRP A 506 42.52 2.71 -3.88
C TRP A 506 42.55 3.11 -5.34
N LEU A 507 41.44 2.95 -6.06
CA LEU A 507 41.38 3.08 -7.50
C LEU A 507 40.34 4.11 -7.99
N GLY A 508 39.55 4.70 -7.08
CA GLY A 508 38.41 5.56 -7.44
C GLY A 508 37.25 4.80 -8.07
N GLU A 509 37.24 3.47 -7.96
CA GLU A 509 36.25 2.60 -8.60
C GLU A 509 35.05 2.37 -7.68
N LYS A 510 33.88 2.91 -8.05
CA LYS A 510 32.64 2.71 -7.29
C LYS A 510 31.97 1.39 -7.67
N ASN A 511 31.39 0.70 -6.69
CA ASN A 511 30.57 -0.50 -6.87
C ASN A 511 31.24 -1.65 -7.64
N ALA A 512 32.56 -1.83 -7.49
CA ALA A 512 33.32 -2.89 -8.17
C ALA A 512 32.79 -4.31 -7.89
N ALA A 513 32.18 -4.54 -6.73
CA ALA A 513 31.62 -5.84 -6.35
C ALA A 513 30.47 -6.28 -7.27
N ASP A 514 29.76 -5.35 -7.91
CA ASP A 514 28.57 -5.61 -8.72
C ASP A 514 28.96 -6.46 -9.94
N THR A 515 29.91 -5.99 -10.74
CA THR A 515 30.45 -6.73 -11.90
C THR A 515 31.10 -8.05 -11.49
N LEU A 516 31.84 -8.07 -10.37
CA LEU A 516 32.50 -9.29 -9.88
C LEU A 516 31.51 -10.38 -9.43
N SER A 517 30.29 -9.99 -9.06
CA SER A 517 29.20 -10.87 -8.64
C SER A 517 28.32 -11.38 -9.79
N GLN A 518 28.58 -10.99 -11.04
CA GLN A 518 27.84 -11.51 -12.19
C GLN A 518 28.08 -13.02 -12.39
N SER A 519 27.02 -13.71 -12.82
CA SER A 519 26.99 -15.16 -13.11
C SER A 519 27.61 -16.03 -12.01
N VAL A 520 27.26 -15.78 -10.74
CA VAL A 520 27.66 -16.63 -9.63
C VAL A 520 26.87 -17.94 -9.59
N GLN A 521 27.52 -19.01 -9.15
CA GLN A 521 26.87 -20.31 -9.02
C GLN A 521 25.93 -20.37 -7.82
N ASN A 522 24.97 -21.31 -7.86
CA ASN A 522 24.04 -21.61 -6.77
C ASN A 522 23.09 -20.47 -6.37
N ASN A 523 22.95 -19.43 -7.20
CA ASN A 523 21.88 -18.44 -7.02
C ASN A 523 20.58 -19.02 -7.57
N ILE A 524 19.77 -19.59 -6.67
CA ILE A 524 18.49 -20.23 -7.00
C ILE A 524 17.47 -19.31 -7.69
N THR A 525 17.56 -18.00 -7.45
CA THR A 525 16.66 -17.00 -8.03
C THR A 525 17.11 -16.61 -9.44
N SER A 526 18.41 -16.47 -9.68
CA SER A 526 18.96 -16.20 -11.02
C SER A 526 18.82 -17.41 -11.94
N GLU A 527 19.02 -18.63 -11.41
CA GLU A 527 18.76 -19.89 -12.10
C GLU A 527 17.29 -20.01 -12.57
N MET A 528 16.35 -19.47 -11.80
CA MET A 528 14.93 -19.50 -12.15
C MET A 528 14.63 -18.66 -13.39
N GLY A 529 15.21 -17.46 -13.49
CA GLY A 529 15.07 -16.61 -14.68
C GLY A 529 15.63 -17.28 -15.94
N LEU A 530 16.81 -17.89 -15.82
CA LEU A 530 17.45 -18.62 -16.93
C LEU A 530 16.69 -19.89 -17.30
N ALA A 531 16.15 -20.63 -16.33
CA ALA A 531 15.36 -21.83 -16.60
C ALA A 531 14.07 -21.52 -17.39
N LEU A 532 13.48 -20.34 -17.20
CA LEU A 532 12.29 -19.94 -17.97
C LEU A 532 12.62 -19.64 -19.44
N LEU A 533 13.86 -19.19 -19.75
CA LEU A 533 14.35 -19.12 -21.13
C LEU A 533 14.49 -20.51 -21.76
N ASP A 534 14.93 -21.50 -20.98
CA ASP A 534 15.01 -22.89 -21.47
C ASP A 534 13.62 -23.46 -21.79
N VAL A 535 12.59 -23.11 -21.00
CA VAL A 535 11.19 -23.44 -21.31
C VAL A 535 10.75 -22.79 -22.63
N ALA A 536 11.06 -21.51 -22.83
CA ALA A 536 10.79 -20.81 -24.09
C ALA A 536 11.49 -21.49 -25.29
N ASP A 537 12.70 -22.01 -25.10
CA ASP A 537 13.44 -22.75 -26.13
C ASP A 537 12.75 -24.07 -26.54
N VAL A 538 12.12 -24.77 -25.60
CA VAL A 538 11.34 -25.99 -25.89
C VAL A 538 10.08 -25.66 -26.70
N ILE A 539 9.47 -24.49 -26.48
CA ILE A 539 8.22 -24.08 -27.13
C ILE A 539 8.48 -23.54 -28.54
N ARG A 540 9.59 -22.82 -28.76
CA ARG A 540 9.91 -22.11 -30.01
C ARG A 540 9.72 -22.92 -31.31
N PRO A 541 10.02 -24.24 -31.37
CA PRO A 541 9.81 -25.07 -32.56
C PRO A 541 8.34 -25.34 -32.93
N TYR A 542 7.36 -24.97 -32.08
CA TYR A 542 5.94 -25.35 -32.22
C TYR A 542 5.02 -24.11 -32.35
N PRO A 543 4.87 -23.53 -33.55
CA PRO A 543 4.06 -22.31 -33.76
C PRO A 543 2.59 -22.44 -33.35
N GLU A 544 1.99 -23.63 -33.51
CA GLU A 544 0.60 -23.90 -33.10
C GLU A 544 0.43 -23.76 -31.58
N VAL A 545 1.42 -24.21 -30.80
CA VAL A 545 1.43 -24.05 -29.34
C VAL A 545 1.59 -22.58 -28.96
N ILE A 546 2.45 -21.83 -29.64
CA ILE A 546 2.63 -20.39 -29.37
C ILE A 546 1.33 -19.63 -29.62
N ALA A 547 0.66 -19.90 -30.76
CA ALA A 547 -0.61 -19.27 -31.09
C ALA A 547 -1.71 -19.61 -30.07
N TYR A 548 -1.72 -20.86 -29.59
CA TYR A 548 -2.63 -21.28 -28.53
C TYR A 548 -2.36 -20.52 -27.21
N LEU A 549 -1.10 -20.48 -26.76
CA LEU A 549 -0.70 -19.81 -25.51
C LEU A 549 -1.01 -18.30 -25.48
N GLN A 550 -1.09 -17.63 -26.64
CA GLN A 550 -1.48 -16.22 -26.73
C GLN A 550 -2.94 -15.94 -26.34
N HIS A 551 -3.78 -16.97 -26.30
CA HIS A 551 -5.22 -16.87 -26.07
C HIS A 551 -5.70 -17.69 -24.86
N VAL A 552 -4.77 -18.18 -24.02
CA VAL A 552 -5.11 -18.95 -22.83
C VAL A 552 -5.74 -18.02 -21.79
N GLU A 553 -6.94 -18.37 -21.33
CA GLU A 553 -7.67 -17.64 -20.30
C GLU A 553 -7.80 -18.42 -18.98
N ASP A 554 -7.60 -19.74 -19.00
CA ASP A 554 -7.72 -20.60 -17.81
C ASP A 554 -6.56 -21.61 -17.68
N ASP A 555 -6.41 -22.17 -16.47
CA ASP A 555 -5.28 -23.02 -16.11
C ASP A 555 -5.38 -24.47 -16.65
N SER A 556 -6.49 -24.86 -17.30
CA SER A 556 -6.64 -26.18 -17.92
C SER A 556 -5.80 -26.35 -19.19
N PHE A 557 -5.17 -25.27 -19.66
CA PHE A 557 -4.35 -25.27 -20.87
C PHE A 557 -3.24 -26.33 -20.86
N LEU A 558 -2.69 -26.68 -19.70
CA LEU A 558 -1.66 -27.72 -19.59
C LEU A 558 -2.16 -29.10 -20.06
N ASP A 559 -3.42 -29.42 -19.78
CA ASP A 559 -4.06 -30.66 -20.22
C ASP A 559 -4.39 -30.61 -21.72
N GLU A 560 -4.72 -29.43 -22.24
CA GLU A 560 -5.05 -29.23 -23.65
C GLU A 560 -3.82 -29.21 -24.56
N LEU A 561 -2.64 -28.88 -24.03
CA LEU A 561 -1.39 -28.83 -24.79
C LEU A 561 -1.14 -30.12 -25.57
N VAL A 562 -1.48 -31.29 -25.01
CA VAL A 562 -1.25 -32.61 -25.64
C VAL A 562 -1.96 -32.78 -26.99
N GLN A 563 -2.95 -31.95 -27.30
CA GLN A 563 -3.66 -31.96 -28.59
C GLN A 563 -2.79 -31.40 -29.72
N PHE A 564 -1.77 -30.60 -29.42
CA PHE A 564 -0.89 -29.98 -30.39
C PHE A 564 0.38 -30.79 -30.63
N LYS A 565 0.93 -30.70 -31.83
CA LYS A 565 2.21 -31.33 -32.16
C LYS A 565 3.34 -30.71 -31.30
N GLY A 566 3.99 -31.56 -30.49
CA GLY A 566 5.04 -31.12 -29.55
C GLY A 566 4.51 -30.72 -28.18
N GLY A 567 3.19 -30.72 -27.99
CA GLY A 567 2.52 -30.32 -26.77
C GLY A 567 2.93 -31.09 -25.52
N GLU A 568 3.11 -32.41 -25.61
CA GLU A 568 3.60 -33.22 -24.48
C GLU A 568 4.96 -32.73 -23.96
N LYS A 569 5.90 -32.42 -24.87
CA LYS A 569 7.22 -31.90 -24.49
C LYS A 569 7.13 -30.52 -23.86
N VAL A 570 6.22 -29.67 -24.34
CA VAL A 570 5.98 -28.35 -23.79
C VAL A 570 5.38 -28.45 -22.39
N ARG A 571 4.35 -29.29 -22.21
CA ARG A 571 3.74 -29.55 -20.91
C ARG A 571 4.78 -30.05 -19.92
N ASP A 572 5.55 -31.07 -20.29
CA ASP A 572 6.58 -31.65 -19.41
C ASP A 572 7.65 -30.60 -19.01
N ALA A 573 8.01 -29.69 -19.92
CA ALA A 573 8.95 -28.59 -19.63
C ALA A 573 8.36 -27.55 -18.65
N ILE A 574 7.09 -27.16 -18.84
CA ILE A 574 6.40 -26.24 -17.93
C ILE A 574 6.20 -26.89 -16.56
N GLU A 575 5.76 -28.15 -16.51
CA GLU A 575 5.60 -28.91 -15.25
C GLU A 575 6.93 -29.07 -14.51
N ALA A 576 8.04 -29.33 -15.21
CA ALA A 576 9.36 -29.40 -14.59
C ALA A 576 9.77 -28.05 -13.97
N PHE A 577 9.49 -26.93 -14.65
CA PHE A 577 9.72 -25.59 -14.11
C PHE A 577 8.85 -25.34 -12.87
N LEU A 578 7.55 -25.64 -12.94
CA LEU A 578 6.61 -25.45 -11.83
C LEU A 578 6.94 -26.37 -10.64
N SER A 579 7.45 -27.58 -10.87
CA SER A 579 7.86 -28.47 -9.78
C SER A 579 9.04 -27.91 -8.98
N LYS A 580 9.93 -27.14 -9.60
CA LYS A 580 11.10 -26.54 -8.93
C LYS A 580 10.81 -25.14 -8.39
N TYR A 581 10.07 -24.32 -9.13
CA TYR A 581 9.90 -22.89 -8.84
C TYR A 581 8.45 -22.46 -8.62
N GLY A 582 7.48 -23.32 -8.92
CA GLY A 582 6.07 -22.95 -8.95
C GLY A 582 5.45 -22.66 -7.57
N MET A 583 6.14 -22.99 -6.48
CA MET A 583 5.78 -22.55 -5.13
C MET A 583 6.02 -21.04 -4.89
N ARG A 584 6.76 -20.37 -5.76
CA ARG A 584 6.98 -18.92 -5.71
C ARG A 584 5.82 -18.15 -6.36
N CYS A 585 5.77 -16.87 -6.03
CA CYS A 585 4.89 -15.87 -6.63
C CYS A 585 5.37 -14.48 -6.22
N SER A 586 4.74 -13.43 -6.76
CA SER A 586 4.89 -12.12 -6.13
C SER A 586 4.19 -12.08 -4.76
N GLY A 587 4.83 -11.46 -3.79
CA GLY A 587 4.39 -11.37 -2.40
C GLY A 587 4.54 -12.67 -1.62
N GLU A 588 5.47 -13.54 -2.01
CA GLU A 588 5.58 -14.92 -1.55
C GLU A 588 5.61 -15.14 -0.03
N ILE A 589 6.05 -14.13 0.75
CA ILE A 589 6.09 -14.16 2.22
C ILE A 589 4.69 -14.23 2.85
N ASP A 590 3.66 -13.79 2.13
CA ASP A 590 2.26 -14.03 2.48
C ASP A 590 1.85 -15.40 1.96
N ILE A 591 1.66 -16.37 2.87
CA ILE A 591 1.24 -17.73 2.51
C ILE A 591 -0.05 -17.76 1.68
N THR A 592 -0.91 -16.75 1.82
CA THR A 592 -2.23 -16.69 1.16
C THR A 592 -2.16 -16.26 -0.31
N LYS A 593 -1.05 -15.66 -0.77
CA LYS A 593 -0.88 -15.29 -2.18
C LYS A 593 -0.89 -16.53 -3.08
N THR A 594 -1.49 -16.38 -4.26
CA THR A 594 -1.60 -17.42 -5.29
C THR A 594 -0.23 -17.75 -5.87
N ARG A 595 0.14 -19.03 -5.89
CA ARG A 595 1.42 -19.53 -6.40
C ARG A 595 1.34 -19.84 -7.88
N TRP A 596 2.47 -19.83 -8.59
CA TRP A 596 2.48 -20.20 -10.01
C TRP A 596 2.03 -21.65 -10.26
N SER A 597 2.28 -22.57 -9.32
CA SER A 597 1.72 -23.93 -9.39
C SER A 597 0.21 -23.98 -9.18
N GLU A 598 -0.38 -22.97 -8.54
CA GLU A 598 -1.83 -22.88 -8.33
C GLU A 598 -2.53 -22.21 -9.52
N LYS A 599 -1.87 -21.23 -10.15
CA LYS A 599 -2.35 -20.52 -11.34
C LYS A 599 -1.22 -20.38 -12.38
N PRO A 600 -0.93 -21.42 -13.17
CA PRO A 600 0.16 -21.41 -14.15
C PRO A 600 0.00 -20.38 -15.28
N THR A 601 -1.21 -19.90 -15.55
CA THR A 601 -1.46 -18.80 -16.51
C THR A 601 -0.62 -17.55 -16.22
N ILE A 602 -0.25 -17.29 -14.95
CA ILE A 602 0.58 -16.12 -14.55
C ILE A 602 1.93 -16.07 -15.27
N ILE A 603 2.55 -17.22 -15.57
CA ILE A 603 3.89 -17.26 -16.19
C ILE A 603 3.85 -17.22 -17.72
N ILE A 604 2.67 -17.33 -18.35
CA ILE A 604 2.52 -17.38 -19.81
C ILE A 604 2.99 -16.10 -20.49
N PRO A 605 2.61 -14.88 -20.05
CA PRO A 605 3.11 -13.64 -20.67
C PRO A 605 4.63 -13.58 -20.70
N MET A 606 5.29 -14.08 -19.64
CA MET A 606 6.74 -14.12 -19.55
C MET A 606 7.38 -15.06 -20.55
N ILE A 607 6.80 -16.27 -20.69
CA ILE A 607 7.26 -17.26 -21.66
C ILE A 607 7.11 -16.69 -23.07
N LEU A 608 5.98 -16.07 -23.39
CA LEU A 608 5.73 -15.45 -24.69
C LEU A 608 6.70 -14.30 -24.99
N ASN A 609 6.95 -13.42 -24.01
CA ASN A 609 7.96 -12.36 -24.13
C ASN A 609 9.35 -12.96 -24.39
N ASN A 610 9.72 -14.03 -23.69
CA ASN A 610 11.00 -14.71 -23.89
C ASN A 610 11.14 -15.32 -25.29
N ILE A 611 10.06 -15.89 -25.84
CA ILE A 611 10.03 -16.44 -27.19
C ILE A 611 10.21 -15.32 -28.24
N ARG A 612 9.58 -14.16 -28.01
CA ARG A 612 9.60 -13.01 -28.92
C ARG A 612 10.97 -12.31 -28.92
N ASP A 613 11.54 -12.09 -27.75
CA ASP A 613 12.69 -11.19 -27.57
C ASP A 613 14.04 -11.92 -27.59
N PHE A 614 14.07 -13.24 -27.38
CA PHE A 614 15.31 -14.02 -27.31
C PHE A 614 15.37 -15.15 -28.33
N GLU A 615 16.59 -15.36 -28.83
CA GLU A 615 16.96 -16.52 -29.63
C GLU A 615 17.21 -17.77 -28.78
N ALA A 616 17.25 -18.94 -29.43
CA ALA A 616 17.59 -20.20 -28.77
C ALA A 616 18.98 -20.16 -28.10
N GLY A 617 19.10 -20.79 -26.93
CA GLY A 617 20.32 -20.84 -26.14
C GLY A 617 20.70 -19.52 -25.45
N ALA A 618 19.77 -18.57 -25.34
CA ALA A 618 20.02 -17.29 -24.66
C ALA A 618 20.39 -17.45 -23.18
N SER A 619 19.85 -18.46 -22.49
CA SER A 619 20.17 -18.77 -21.09
C SER A 619 21.68 -18.98 -20.88
N LYS A 620 22.29 -19.86 -21.69
CA LYS A 620 23.72 -20.18 -21.65
C LYS A 620 24.58 -18.98 -22.05
N ARG A 621 24.21 -18.30 -23.15
CA ARG A 621 24.94 -17.12 -23.64
C ARG A 621 25.03 -16.02 -22.59
N LYS A 622 23.89 -15.63 -21.99
CA LYS A 622 23.86 -14.59 -20.95
C LYS A 622 24.70 -14.98 -19.73
N PHE A 623 24.63 -16.24 -19.31
CA PHE A 623 25.43 -16.72 -18.18
C PHE A 623 26.94 -16.66 -18.49
N GLU A 624 27.35 -17.10 -19.68
CA GLU A 624 28.74 -17.04 -20.14
C GLU A 624 29.24 -15.60 -20.28
N GLU A 625 28.45 -14.69 -20.84
CA GLU A 625 28.77 -13.26 -21.00
C GLU A 625 29.05 -12.60 -19.64
N GLY A 626 28.14 -12.75 -18.67
CA GLY A 626 28.34 -12.18 -17.32
C GLY A 626 29.55 -12.78 -16.59
N LEU A 627 29.87 -14.06 -16.85
CA LEU A 627 31.07 -14.68 -16.30
C LEU A 627 32.35 -14.08 -16.92
N GLN A 628 32.37 -13.86 -18.23
CA GLN A 628 33.51 -13.23 -18.90
C GLN A 628 33.72 -11.78 -18.45
N GLU A 629 32.63 -11.02 -18.25
CA GLU A 629 32.71 -9.65 -17.75
C GLU A 629 33.29 -9.60 -16.32
N ALA A 630 32.84 -10.50 -15.44
CA ALA A 630 33.39 -10.63 -14.09
C ALA A 630 34.88 -10.98 -14.08
N LEU A 631 35.31 -11.92 -14.93
CA LEU A 631 36.73 -12.32 -15.05
C LEU A 631 37.60 -11.20 -15.60
N LYS A 632 37.12 -10.49 -16.63
CA LYS A 632 37.82 -9.33 -17.19
C LYS A 632 37.94 -8.22 -16.15
N LYS A 633 36.91 -7.99 -15.34
CA LYS A 633 36.97 -7.00 -14.27
C LYS A 633 37.96 -7.39 -13.17
N GLU A 634 38.03 -8.68 -12.82
CA GLU A 634 39.05 -9.20 -11.91
C GLU A 634 40.46 -8.92 -12.43
N GLU A 635 40.75 -9.24 -13.69
CA GLU A 635 42.06 -8.97 -14.31
C GLU A 635 42.39 -7.48 -14.31
N GLU A 636 41.45 -6.63 -14.74
CA GLU A 636 41.60 -5.17 -14.76
C GLU A 636 41.95 -4.60 -13.37
N LEU A 637 41.23 -5.04 -12.33
CA LEU A 637 41.48 -4.58 -10.95
C LEU A 637 42.84 -5.06 -10.45
N VAL A 638 43.20 -6.32 -10.71
CA VAL A 638 44.49 -6.89 -10.29
C VAL A 638 45.65 -6.13 -10.93
N ASP A 639 45.58 -5.87 -12.23
CA ASP A 639 46.63 -5.14 -12.95
C ASP A 639 46.79 -3.72 -12.40
N ARG A 640 45.69 -2.99 -12.21
CA ARG A 640 45.70 -1.62 -11.64
C ARG A 640 46.22 -1.59 -10.20
N LEU A 641 45.92 -2.61 -9.39
CA LEU A 641 46.38 -2.69 -8.00
C LEU A 641 47.88 -3.02 -7.90
N GLN A 642 48.43 -3.76 -8.86
CA GLN A 642 49.83 -4.15 -8.86
C GLN A 642 50.77 -2.95 -8.96
N ASP A 643 50.33 -1.88 -9.62
CA ASP A 643 51.08 -0.63 -9.79
C ASP A 643 51.03 0.30 -8.56
N LEU A 644 50.23 -0.03 -7.53
CA LEU A 644 50.14 0.75 -6.30
C LEU A 644 51.22 0.37 -5.27
N PRO A 645 51.50 1.25 -4.28
CA PRO A 645 52.26 0.88 -3.09
C PRO A 645 51.61 -0.32 -2.39
N ASP A 646 52.42 -1.28 -1.96
CA ASP A 646 52.01 -2.58 -1.40
C ASP A 646 51.11 -3.41 -2.34
N GLY A 647 51.24 -3.20 -3.66
CA GLY A 647 50.38 -3.80 -4.69
C GLY A 647 50.26 -5.33 -4.60
N LYS A 648 51.36 -6.05 -4.29
CA LYS A 648 51.33 -7.51 -4.09
C LYS A 648 50.36 -7.93 -2.98
N GLN A 649 50.39 -7.25 -1.84
CA GLN A 649 49.50 -7.56 -0.72
C GLN A 649 48.05 -7.21 -1.07
N LYS A 650 47.82 -6.04 -1.68
CA LYS A 650 46.48 -5.60 -2.12
C LYS A 650 45.86 -6.58 -3.12
N VAL A 651 46.65 -7.10 -4.06
CA VAL A 651 46.21 -8.11 -5.03
C VAL A 651 45.81 -9.41 -4.34
N GLU A 652 46.62 -9.93 -3.42
CA GLU A 652 46.29 -11.15 -2.66
C GLU A 652 45.01 -11.00 -1.84
N GLU A 653 44.86 -9.88 -1.13
CA GLU A 653 43.64 -9.59 -0.37
C GLU A 653 42.42 -9.47 -1.28
N THR A 654 42.55 -8.80 -2.42
CA THR A 654 41.47 -8.61 -3.40
C THR A 654 41.04 -9.95 -4.00
N LYS A 655 41.98 -10.79 -4.46
CA LYS A 655 41.67 -12.12 -4.99
C LYS A 655 40.98 -13.02 -3.97
N ARG A 656 41.37 -12.92 -2.68
CA ARG A 656 40.67 -13.63 -1.60
C ARG A 656 39.23 -13.15 -1.47
N MET A 657 38.99 -11.85 -1.49
CA MET A 657 37.63 -11.30 -1.40
C MET A 657 36.77 -11.63 -2.61
N ILE A 658 37.31 -11.61 -3.84
CA ILE A 658 36.60 -12.05 -5.05
C ILE A 658 36.14 -13.50 -4.90
N ARG A 659 37.03 -14.39 -4.43
CA ARG A 659 36.70 -15.80 -4.18
C ARG A 659 35.56 -15.95 -3.17
N ASN A 660 35.58 -15.18 -2.08
CA ASN A 660 34.52 -15.18 -1.07
C ASN A 660 33.18 -14.72 -1.66
N ILE A 661 33.18 -13.66 -2.47
CA ILE A 661 31.98 -13.18 -3.18
C ILE A 661 31.43 -14.30 -4.06
N ARG A 662 32.25 -14.82 -4.99
CA ARG A 662 31.79 -15.77 -6.01
C ARG A 662 31.33 -17.12 -5.44
N ASN A 663 31.92 -17.56 -4.33
CA ASN A 663 31.56 -18.83 -3.69
C ASN A 663 30.37 -18.71 -2.73
N CYS A 664 30.16 -17.57 -2.07
CA CYS A 664 29.18 -17.46 -0.98
C CYS A 664 27.92 -16.68 -1.36
N ILE A 665 28.00 -15.70 -2.27
CA ILE A 665 26.89 -14.75 -2.45
C ILE A 665 25.64 -15.39 -3.10
N GLY A 666 25.82 -16.40 -3.96
CA GLY A 666 24.68 -17.13 -4.56
C GLY A 666 23.80 -17.85 -3.53
N TYR A 667 24.39 -18.32 -2.42
CA TYR A 667 23.64 -19.00 -1.35
C TYR A 667 22.70 -18.05 -0.58
N ARG A 668 22.91 -16.72 -0.64
CA ARG A 668 22.11 -15.73 0.08
C ARG A 668 20.60 -15.85 -0.16
N GLU A 669 20.22 -16.25 -1.37
CA GLU A 669 18.82 -16.37 -1.80
C GLU A 669 18.16 -17.70 -1.35
N TYR A 670 18.96 -18.67 -0.90
CA TYR A 670 18.52 -20.04 -0.66
C TYR A 670 17.68 -20.24 0.62
N PRO A 671 17.99 -19.60 1.78
CA PRO A 671 17.14 -19.73 2.97
C PRO A 671 15.69 -19.29 2.73
N LYS A 672 15.50 -18.20 1.97
CA LYS A 672 14.16 -17.72 1.59
C LYS A 672 13.46 -18.72 0.68
N TYR A 673 14.15 -19.25 -0.34
CA TYR A 673 13.62 -20.34 -1.19
C TYR A 673 13.10 -21.52 -0.36
N GLY A 674 13.91 -22.00 0.60
CA GLY A 674 13.54 -23.12 1.47
C GLY A 674 12.33 -22.82 2.36
N MET A 675 12.24 -21.60 2.89
CA MET A 675 11.08 -21.14 3.67
C MET A 675 9.80 -21.15 2.86
N ILE A 676 9.82 -20.58 1.65
CA ILE A 676 8.64 -20.47 0.80
C ILE A 676 8.17 -21.85 0.30
N ASN A 677 9.10 -22.78 0.05
CA ASN A 677 8.76 -24.16 -0.27
C ASN A 677 7.98 -24.85 0.86
N ARG A 678 8.43 -24.67 2.11
CA ARG A 678 7.71 -25.16 3.30
C ARG A 678 6.35 -24.50 3.45
N TYR A 679 6.25 -23.18 3.27
CA TYR A 679 4.98 -22.46 3.28
C TYR A 679 3.99 -23.01 2.28
N PHE A 680 4.44 -23.34 1.07
CA PHE A 680 3.54 -23.91 0.06
C PHE A 680 3.04 -25.29 0.45
N ILE A 681 3.89 -26.14 1.06
CA ILE A 681 3.46 -27.45 1.59
C ILE A 681 2.41 -27.27 2.70
N TYR A 682 2.61 -26.31 3.61
CA TYR A 682 1.61 -25.98 4.63
C TYR A 682 0.31 -25.48 3.99
N LYS A 683 0.40 -24.59 3.00
CA LYS A 683 -0.75 -24.04 2.27
C LYS A 683 -1.60 -25.16 1.65
N GLN A 684 -0.96 -26.10 0.96
CA GLN A 684 -1.66 -27.24 0.35
C GLN A 684 -2.37 -28.11 1.39
N ALA A 685 -1.73 -28.36 2.54
CA ALA A 685 -2.37 -29.10 3.63
C ALA A 685 -3.57 -28.33 4.21
N LEU A 686 -3.43 -27.03 4.49
CA LEU A 686 -4.52 -26.19 5.00
C LEU A 686 -5.69 -26.06 4.02
N LEU A 687 -5.41 -25.94 2.71
CA LEU A 687 -6.46 -25.90 1.69
C LEU A 687 -7.22 -27.23 1.56
N LYS A 688 -6.56 -28.36 1.82
CA LYS A 688 -7.24 -29.66 1.90
C LYS A 688 -8.22 -29.69 3.07
N GLU A 689 -7.84 -29.17 4.24
CA GLU A 689 -8.74 -29.06 5.40
C GLU A 689 -9.87 -28.06 5.15
N ALA A 690 -9.59 -26.93 4.49
CA ALA A 690 -10.61 -25.96 4.10
C ALA A 690 -11.68 -26.56 3.17
N LYS A 691 -11.26 -27.37 2.19
CA LYS A 691 -12.21 -28.10 1.31
C LYS A 691 -13.11 -29.05 2.11
N GLN A 692 -12.59 -29.69 3.15
CA GLN A 692 -13.41 -30.52 4.05
C GLN A 692 -14.39 -29.67 4.88
N LEU A 693 -13.95 -28.51 5.38
CA LEU A 693 -14.82 -27.56 6.10
C LEU A 693 -15.97 -27.03 5.23
N VAL A 694 -15.74 -26.80 3.94
CA VAL A 694 -16.82 -26.43 3.01
C VAL A 694 -17.82 -27.60 2.88
N GLN A 695 -17.33 -28.82 2.73
CA GLN A 695 -18.19 -30.02 2.61
C GLN A 695 -19.01 -30.28 3.88
N SER A 696 -18.47 -29.99 5.07
CA SER A 696 -19.18 -30.11 6.35
C SER A 696 -20.04 -28.90 6.71
N GLY A 697 -20.09 -27.86 5.86
CA GLY A 697 -20.81 -26.61 6.11
C GLY A 697 -20.22 -25.76 7.24
N GLY A 698 -18.96 -25.98 7.62
CA GLY A 698 -18.25 -25.17 8.60
C GLY A 698 -17.82 -23.81 8.06
N ILE A 699 -17.54 -23.72 6.75
CA ILE A 699 -17.29 -22.48 5.99
C ILE A 699 -18.02 -22.52 4.63
N HIS A 700 -18.23 -21.36 4.01
CA HIS A 700 -18.91 -21.15 2.73
C HIS A 700 -17.94 -21.26 1.56
N GLU A 701 -16.77 -20.62 1.64
CA GLU A 701 -15.75 -20.61 0.59
C GLU A 701 -14.42 -21.14 1.13
N VAL A 702 -13.64 -21.82 0.27
CA VAL A 702 -12.31 -22.33 0.64
C VAL A 702 -11.40 -21.19 1.08
N ASP A 703 -11.48 -20.02 0.42
CA ASP A 703 -10.61 -18.88 0.65
C ASP A 703 -10.96 -18.08 1.92
N ASP A 704 -12.08 -18.40 2.59
CA ASP A 704 -12.44 -17.78 3.87
C ASP A 704 -11.35 -18.02 4.94
N ILE A 705 -10.60 -19.13 4.84
CA ILE A 705 -9.52 -19.44 5.78
C ILE A 705 -8.40 -18.39 5.79
N TYR A 706 -8.23 -17.63 4.69
CA TYR A 706 -7.18 -16.62 4.61
C TYR A 706 -7.45 -15.42 5.54
N TYR A 707 -8.72 -15.19 5.88
CA TYR A 707 -9.18 -14.11 6.75
C TYR A 707 -9.20 -14.49 8.24
N LEU A 708 -8.71 -15.68 8.58
CA LEU A 708 -8.55 -16.15 9.96
C LEU A 708 -7.07 -16.16 10.34
N THR A 709 -6.76 -15.92 11.62
CA THR A 709 -5.42 -16.24 12.13
C THR A 709 -5.19 -17.76 12.13
N PHE A 710 -3.94 -18.19 12.28
CA PHE A 710 -3.62 -19.61 12.38
C PHE A 710 -4.36 -20.30 13.55
N GLU A 711 -4.46 -19.62 14.69
CA GLU A 711 -5.16 -20.11 15.88
C GLU A 711 -6.68 -20.13 15.69
N GLU A 712 -7.27 -19.10 15.08
CA GLU A 712 -8.69 -19.05 14.76
C GLU A 712 -9.07 -20.18 13.79
N LEU A 713 -8.28 -20.39 12.74
CA LEU A 713 -8.49 -21.48 11.79
C LEU A 713 -8.36 -22.86 12.46
N HIS A 714 -7.39 -23.03 13.36
CA HIS A 714 -7.22 -24.25 14.13
C HIS A 714 -8.47 -24.57 14.96
N GLU A 715 -9.05 -23.55 15.61
CA GLU A 715 -10.28 -23.68 16.39
C GLU A 715 -11.51 -23.98 15.52
N VAL A 716 -11.60 -23.40 14.32
CA VAL A 716 -12.67 -23.71 13.35
C VAL A 716 -12.58 -25.17 12.91
N VAL A 717 -11.38 -25.69 12.61
CA VAL A 717 -11.19 -27.11 12.26
C VAL A 717 -11.58 -28.03 13.42
N ARG A 718 -11.30 -27.63 14.66
CA ARG A 718 -11.66 -28.40 15.86
C ARG A 718 -13.16 -28.41 16.16
N THR A 719 -13.85 -27.31 15.93
CA THR A 719 -15.24 -27.10 16.36
C THR A 719 -16.27 -27.17 15.24
N ASN A 720 -15.84 -27.06 13.98
CA ASN A 720 -16.66 -26.91 12.78
C ASN A 720 -17.66 -25.74 12.88
N LYS A 721 -17.25 -24.64 13.54
CA LYS A 721 -18.06 -23.42 13.71
C LYS A 721 -17.22 -22.19 13.41
N LEU A 722 -17.79 -21.29 12.62
CA LEU A 722 -17.19 -20.00 12.29
C LEU A 722 -18.23 -18.88 12.45
N ASP A 723 -17.84 -17.79 13.10
CA ASP A 723 -18.58 -16.54 13.09
C ASP A 723 -18.27 -15.78 11.79
N TYR A 724 -19.26 -15.67 10.91
CA TYR A 724 -19.12 -14.99 9.63
C TYR A 724 -19.05 -13.46 9.75
N GLU A 725 -19.50 -12.86 10.86
CA GLU A 725 -19.33 -11.42 11.09
C GLU A 725 -17.84 -11.05 11.16
N LEU A 726 -17.01 -11.93 11.75
CA LEU A 726 -15.56 -11.78 11.77
C LEU A 726 -14.97 -11.77 10.35
N ILE A 727 -15.37 -12.72 9.50
CA ILE A 727 -14.89 -12.77 8.10
C ILE A 727 -15.31 -11.52 7.34
N HIS A 728 -16.56 -11.08 7.46
CA HIS A 728 -17.03 -9.86 6.81
C HIS A 728 -16.23 -8.63 7.27
N LYS A 729 -15.97 -8.52 8.57
CA LYS A 729 -15.12 -7.46 9.12
C LYS A 729 -13.71 -7.51 8.53
N GLN A 730 -13.06 -8.67 8.54
CA GLN A 730 -11.69 -8.84 8.03
C GLN A 730 -11.59 -8.57 6.52
N LYS A 731 -12.57 -9.02 5.72
CA LYS A 731 -12.66 -8.70 4.28
C LYS A 731 -12.79 -7.19 4.05
N ASN A 732 -13.60 -6.51 4.85
CA ASN A 732 -13.78 -5.05 4.74
C ASN A 732 -12.54 -4.27 5.16
N GLU A 733 -11.88 -4.65 6.25
CA GLU A 733 -10.61 -4.06 6.69
C GLU A 733 -9.50 -4.29 5.66
N TYR A 734 -9.42 -5.49 5.07
CA TYR A 734 -8.42 -5.79 4.04
C TYR A 734 -8.57 -4.89 2.80
N LYS A 735 -9.80 -4.67 2.32
CA LYS A 735 -10.08 -3.73 1.20
C LYS A 735 -9.60 -2.30 1.49
N LEU A 736 -9.72 -1.86 2.75
CA LEU A 736 -9.16 -0.57 3.17
C LEU A 736 -7.63 -0.62 3.16
N TYR A 737 -7.05 -1.67 3.72
CA TYR A 737 -5.60 -1.83 3.83
C TYR A 737 -4.93 -1.90 2.46
N GLU A 738 -5.52 -2.54 1.46
CA GLU A 738 -4.97 -2.56 0.08
C GLU A 738 -4.77 -1.16 -0.50
N LYS A 739 -5.62 -0.19 -0.12
CA LYS A 739 -5.51 1.21 -0.56
C LYS A 739 -4.42 2.00 0.18
N LEU A 740 -3.95 1.51 1.32
CA LEU A 740 -2.94 2.18 2.15
C LEU A 740 -1.53 1.78 1.73
N THR A 741 -0.63 2.76 1.67
CA THR A 741 0.82 2.53 1.54
C THR A 741 1.46 2.58 2.92
N PRO A 742 2.18 1.53 3.37
CA PRO A 742 2.84 1.57 4.66
C PRO A 742 3.92 2.67 4.70
N PRO A 743 4.13 3.34 5.84
CA PRO A 743 5.30 4.20 6.04
C PRO A 743 6.56 3.37 6.30
N ARG A 744 7.75 3.91 5.98
CA ARG A 744 9.05 3.31 6.37
C ARG A 744 9.25 3.34 7.88
N VAL A 745 9.00 4.52 8.46
CA VAL A 745 9.11 4.80 9.89
C VAL A 745 7.84 5.51 10.35
N MET A 746 7.27 5.06 11.45
CA MET A 746 6.08 5.64 12.07
C MET A 746 6.24 5.70 13.58
N THR A 747 5.67 6.71 14.22
CA THR A 747 5.68 6.85 15.68
C THR A 747 4.41 6.30 16.34
N SER A 748 4.39 6.17 17.67
CA SER A 748 3.17 5.84 18.44
C SER A 748 2.06 6.91 18.32
N ASP A 749 2.39 8.13 17.91
CA ASP A 749 1.41 9.18 17.60
C ASP A 749 0.79 9.01 16.20
N GLY A 750 1.24 7.99 15.45
CA GLY A 750 0.86 7.74 14.06
C GLY A 750 1.50 8.71 13.07
N GLU A 751 2.49 9.50 13.52
CA GLU A 751 3.26 10.37 12.64
C GLU A 751 4.13 9.52 11.71
N ILE A 752 4.04 9.79 10.42
CA ILE A 752 4.86 9.20 9.37
C ILE A 752 6.10 10.09 9.18
N ILE A 753 7.29 9.51 9.40
CA ILE A 753 8.55 10.22 9.20
C ILE A 753 9.13 9.82 7.84
N THR A 754 9.06 10.75 6.90
CA THR A 754 9.60 10.58 5.54
C THR A 754 11.07 10.98 5.50
N GLY A 755 11.94 10.04 5.15
CA GLY A 755 13.35 10.34 4.89
C GLY A 755 13.55 11.10 3.59
N LYS A 756 14.68 11.79 3.45
CA LYS A 756 15.04 12.55 2.25
C LYS A 756 16.37 12.08 1.68
N TYR A 757 16.44 11.98 0.36
CA TYR A 757 17.72 11.84 -0.34
C TYR A 757 18.47 13.19 -0.36
N LYS A 758 19.79 13.13 -0.19
CA LYS A 758 20.67 14.29 -0.40
C LYS A 758 20.72 14.60 -1.90
N ARG A 759 20.47 15.85 -2.29
CA ARG A 759 20.42 16.31 -3.69
C ARG A 759 21.70 16.99 -4.19
N GLU A 760 22.83 16.78 -3.53
CA GLU A 760 24.08 17.43 -3.92
C GLU A 760 24.51 16.93 -5.32
N ASN A 761 24.66 17.86 -6.28
CA ASN A 761 25.12 17.62 -7.66
C ASN A 761 24.16 16.83 -8.60
N LEU A 762 22.85 16.79 -8.32
CA LEU A 762 21.85 16.19 -9.21
C LEU A 762 21.14 17.23 -10.10
N PRO A 763 20.65 16.87 -11.30
CA PRO A 763 19.84 17.76 -12.12
C PRO A 763 18.58 18.24 -11.38
N ALA A 764 18.15 19.49 -11.61
CA ALA A 764 17.10 20.14 -10.81
C ALA A 764 15.74 19.41 -10.84
N GLU A 765 15.38 18.84 -11.99
CA GLU A 765 14.12 18.13 -12.21
C GLU A 765 14.25 16.60 -12.08
N ALA A 766 15.43 16.10 -11.68
CA ALA A 766 15.67 14.67 -11.57
C ALA A 766 14.80 14.04 -10.46
N ILE A 767 14.26 12.88 -10.78
CA ILE A 767 13.60 11.99 -9.83
C ILE A 767 14.71 11.20 -9.12
N VAL A 768 14.92 11.48 -7.83
CA VAL A 768 16.01 10.88 -7.04
C VAL A 768 15.56 9.54 -6.46
N GLY A 769 16.48 8.58 -6.46
CA GLY A 769 16.36 7.31 -5.75
C GLY A 769 17.71 6.85 -5.21
N LEU A 770 17.81 5.56 -4.94
CA LEU A 770 19.02 4.89 -4.49
C LEU A 770 19.73 4.26 -5.71
N PRO A 771 21.01 4.60 -5.97
CA PRO A 771 21.79 3.90 -6.98
C PRO A 771 22.00 2.46 -6.54
N VAL A 772 21.67 1.51 -7.41
CA VAL A 772 21.70 0.09 -7.04
C VAL A 772 22.55 -0.74 -7.97
N SER A 773 22.41 -0.57 -9.28
CA SER A 773 23.22 -1.26 -10.27
C SER A 773 23.71 -0.24 -11.27
N SER A 774 25.02 -0.21 -11.49
CA SER A 774 25.71 0.83 -12.25
C SER A 774 25.33 0.83 -13.74
N GLY A 775 25.45 2.01 -14.37
CA GLY A 775 25.19 2.19 -15.80
C GLY A 775 24.16 3.28 -16.10
N VAL A 776 24.03 3.63 -17.37
CA VAL A 776 23.07 4.64 -17.87
C VAL A 776 22.35 4.07 -19.07
N ILE A 777 21.02 4.13 -19.06
CA ILE A 777 20.20 3.64 -20.17
C ILE A 777 18.98 4.54 -20.37
N GLU A 778 18.54 4.62 -21.62
CA GLU A 778 17.28 5.27 -22.01
C GLU A 778 16.33 4.23 -22.57
N GLY A 779 15.05 4.39 -22.27
CA GLY A 779 14.03 3.44 -22.71
C GLY A 779 12.62 3.95 -22.47
N ARG A 780 11.66 3.16 -22.93
CA ARG A 780 10.23 3.38 -22.65
C ARG A 780 9.93 2.83 -21.25
N ALA A 781 9.35 3.66 -20.38
CA ALA A 781 8.90 3.25 -19.06
C ALA A 781 7.66 2.36 -19.19
N ARG A 782 7.71 1.16 -18.61
CA ARG A 782 6.52 0.31 -18.44
C ARG A 782 6.12 0.24 -16.98
N VAL A 783 4.99 0.85 -16.64
CA VAL A 783 4.46 0.87 -15.27
C VAL A 783 3.59 -0.36 -15.06
N ILE A 784 4.14 -1.38 -14.40
CA ILE A 784 3.49 -2.69 -14.21
C ILE A 784 3.35 -2.97 -12.72
N LEU A 785 2.12 -3.13 -12.24
CA LEU A 785 1.82 -3.44 -10.82
C LEU A 785 1.60 -4.93 -10.58
N ASN A 786 0.98 -5.63 -11.53
CA ASN A 786 0.80 -7.07 -11.47
C ASN A 786 1.58 -7.75 -12.58
N MET A 787 2.16 -8.90 -12.26
CA MET A 787 2.94 -9.69 -13.21
C MET A 787 2.12 -10.21 -14.39
N GLU A 788 0.82 -10.45 -14.17
CA GLU A 788 -0.13 -10.89 -15.20
C GLU A 788 -0.31 -9.85 -16.32
N ASP A 789 -0.14 -8.57 -15.99
CA ASP A 789 -0.27 -7.45 -16.92
C ASP A 789 1.04 -7.15 -17.67
N ALA A 790 2.08 -7.98 -17.48
CA ALA A 790 3.42 -7.70 -17.98
C ALA A 790 3.56 -7.91 -19.50
N ASN A 791 3.29 -6.84 -20.25
CA ASN A 791 3.64 -6.72 -21.66
C ASN A 791 4.88 -5.82 -21.81
N LEU A 792 6.05 -6.43 -21.74
CA LEU A 792 7.35 -5.77 -21.94
C LEU A 792 7.80 -5.95 -23.38
N GLU A 793 8.62 -5.05 -23.92
CA GLU A 793 9.34 -5.16 -25.20
C GLU A 793 10.84 -4.93 -25.00
N GLU A 794 11.65 -5.33 -25.98
CA GLU A 794 13.09 -5.04 -25.96
C GLU A 794 13.35 -3.52 -25.88
N GLY A 795 14.10 -3.09 -24.85
CA GLY A 795 14.38 -1.67 -24.63
C GLY A 795 13.51 -1.00 -23.56
N ASP A 796 12.54 -1.73 -23.01
CA ASP A 796 11.71 -1.21 -21.93
C ASP A 796 12.47 -1.11 -20.59
N ILE A 797 12.06 -0.13 -19.79
CA ILE A 797 12.49 0.07 -18.40
C ILE A 797 11.29 -0.24 -17.51
N LEU A 798 11.43 -1.25 -16.64
CA LEU A 798 10.36 -1.64 -15.72
C LEU A 798 10.24 -0.62 -14.60
N VAL A 799 9.03 -0.10 -14.39
CA VAL A 799 8.65 0.75 -13.26
C VAL A 799 7.59 0.02 -12.45
N THR A 800 7.88 -0.31 -11.19
CA THR A 800 6.92 -1.01 -10.31
C THR A 800 7.02 -0.56 -8.86
N ALA A 801 6.09 -0.98 -8.00
CA ALA A 801 6.09 -0.61 -6.58
C ALA A 801 7.23 -1.31 -5.83
N PHE A 802 7.34 -2.63 -5.98
CA PHE A 802 8.38 -3.45 -5.37
C PHE A 802 8.70 -4.64 -6.28
N THR A 803 9.83 -5.28 -6.01
CA THR A 803 10.23 -6.52 -6.69
C THR A 803 10.69 -7.54 -5.66
N ASP A 804 10.18 -8.76 -5.79
CA ASP A 804 10.61 -9.93 -5.04
C ASP A 804 11.18 -10.98 -6.01
N PRO A 805 11.65 -12.16 -5.54
CA PRO A 805 12.16 -13.20 -6.43
C PRO A 805 11.18 -13.62 -7.54
N GLY A 806 9.86 -13.55 -7.31
CA GLY A 806 8.85 -13.83 -8.32
C GLY A 806 8.97 -12.93 -9.55
N TRP A 807 9.43 -11.69 -9.41
CA TRP A 807 9.60 -10.76 -10.54
C TRP A 807 10.82 -11.04 -11.40
N THR A 808 11.80 -11.80 -10.90
CA THR A 808 13.10 -12.02 -11.54
C THR A 808 13.03 -12.49 -13.00
N PRO A 809 12.12 -13.39 -13.42
CA PRO A 809 12.14 -13.83 -14.81
C PRO A 809 11.67 -12.72 -15.79
N LEU A 810 11.02 -11.62 -15.33
CA LEU A 810 10.78 -10.43 -16.17
C LEU A 810 12.06 -9.62 -16.41
N PHE A 811 13.03 -9.70 -15.50
CA PHE A 811 14.25 -8.87 -15.59
C PHE A 811 15.09 -9.27 -16.79
N VAL A 812 14.92 -10.49 -17.29
CA VAL A 812 15.59 -10.96 -18.49
C VAL A 812 15.22 -10.10 -19.71
N SER A 813 13.99 -9.59 -19.78
CA SER A 813 13.40 -8.86 -20.93
C SER A 813 13.58 -7.34 -20.89
N ILE A 814 14.07 -6.76 -19.79
CA ILE A 814 14.15 -5.29 -19.60
C ILE A 814 15.58 -4.80 -19.79
N LYS A 815 15.73 -3.50 -20.08
CA LYS A 815 17.05 -2.83 -20.10
C LYS A 815 17.35 -2.01 -18.84
N GLY A 816 16.36 -1.80 -17.98
CA GLY A 816 16.54 -1.04 -16.74
C GLY A 816 15.40 -1.25 -15.74
N LEU A 817 15.67 -0.94 -14.47
CA LEU A 817 14.74 -1.15 -13.36
C LEU A 817 14.55 0.12 -12.51
N VAL A 818 13.29 0.44 -12.22
CA VAL A 818 12.86 1.47 -11.27
C VAL A 818 11.85 0.89 -10.30
N THR A 819 12.09 1.01 -8.99
CA THR A 819 11.12 0.59 -7.96
C THR A 819 10.89 1.66 -6.88
N GLU A 820 9.67 1.72 -6.35
CA GLU A 820 9.34 2.64 -5.24
C GLU A 820 9.97 2.22 -3.91
N VAL A 821 10.12 0.91 -3.73
CA VAL A 821 10.70 0.29 -2.55
C VAL A 821 11.90 -0.54 -3.00
N GLY A 822 13.02 -0.35 -2.31
CA GLY A 822 14.28 -0.99 -2.66
C GLY A 822 15.42 -0.48 -1.78
N GLY A 823 16.45 -1.31 -1.69
CA GLY A 823 17.65 -1.08 -0.90
C GLY A 823 18.84 -1.73 -1.58
N LEU A 824 20.06 -1.33 -1.21
CA LEU A 824 21.29 -1.76 -1.87
C LEU A 824 21.46 -3.29 -1.94
N MET A 825 20.87 -4.05 -1.02
CA MET A 825 21.08 -5.50 -0.88
C MET A 825 19.82 -6.33 -1.16
N THR A 826 18.83 -5.73 -1.80
CA THR A 826 17.52 -6.35 -2.04
C THR A 826 17.48 -7.23 -3.28
N HIS A 827 16.45 -8.06 -3.41
CA HIS A 827 16.37 -9.04 -4.50
C HIS A 827 16.46 -8.37 -5.87
N GLY A 828 15.62 -7.37 -6.14
CA GLY A 828 15.68 -6.61 -7.40
C GLY A 828 17.05 -5.97 -7.63
N ALA A 829 17.68 -5.47 -6.56
CA ALA A 829 19.01 -4.89 -6.63
C ALA A 829 20.11 -5.88 -7.01
N VAL A 830 20.11 -7.06 -6.39
CA VAL A 830 21.13 -8.07 -6.65
C VAL A 830 20.95 -8.70 -8.02
N ILE A 831 19.72 -9.04 -8.40
CA ILE A 831 19.44 -9.58 -9.73
C ILE A 831 19.75 -8.56 -10.82
N ALA A 832 19.45 -7.27 -10.60
CA ALA A 832 19.84 -6.23 -11.54
C ALA A 832 21.36 -6.16 -11.74
N ARG A 833 22.17 -6.33 -10.69
CA ARG A 833 23.64 -6.42 -10.81
C ARG A 833 24.08 -7.67 -11.54
N GLU A 834 23.51 -8.82 -11.17
CA GLU A 834 23.85 -10.11 -11.77
C GLU A 834 23.53 -10.18 -13.26
N TYR A 835 22.48 -9.48 -13.72
CA TYR A 835 22.11 -9.34 -15.13
C TYR A 835 22.72 -8.09 -15.80
N GLY A 836 23.50 -7.27 -15.09
CA GLY A 836 24.10 -6.05 -15.64
C GLY A 836 23.09 -4.95 -16.02
N LEU A 837 21.91 -4.94 -15.41
CA LEU A 837 20.84 -3.98 -15.65
C LEU A 837 21.03 -2.72 -14.79
N PRO A 838 21.14 -1.52 -15.38
CA PRO A 838 21.12 -0.29 -14.61
C PRO A 838 19.82 -0.17 -13.80
N ALA A 839 19.93 0.16 -12.50
CA ALA A 839 18.78 0.16 -11.62
C ALA A 839 18.83 1.30 -10.58
N VAL A 840 17.68 1.93 -10.38
CA VAL A 840 17.44 2.94 -9.35
C VAL A 840 16.21 2.54 -8.54
N VAL A 841 16.35 2.40 -7.23
CA VAL A 841 15.26 1.92 -6.37
C VAL A 841 14.92 2.92 -5.26
N GLY A 842 13.88 2.65 -4.47
CA GLY A 842 13.50 3.57 -3.38
C GLY A 842 12.92 4.90 -3.89
N VAL A 843 12.44 4.92 -5.14
CA VAL A 843 11.95 6.12 -5.80
C VAL A 843 10.52 6.40 -5.36
N GLU A 844 10.34 7.28 -4.39
CA GLU A 844 9.01 7.55 -3.84
C GLU A 844 7.99 7.94 -4.93
N ASN A 845 6.88 7.21 -4.97
CA ASN A 845 5.77 7.39 -5.91
C ASN A 845 6.17 7.26 -7.40
N ALA A 846 7.20 6.48 -7.75
CA ALA A 846 7.62 6.24 -9.13
C ALA A 846 6.46 5.85 -10.05
N THR A 847 5.58 4.94 -9.62
CA THR A 847 4.45 4.42 -10.40
C THR A 847 3.37 5.46 -10.67
N LYS A 848 3.34 6.54 -9.87
CA LYS A 848 2.39 7.66 -10.02
C LYS A 848 3.01 8.82 -10.80
N ARG A 849 4.31 9.07 -10.59
CA ARG A 849 5.08 10.17 -11.18
C ARG A 849 5.48 9.91 -12.63
N ILE A 850 5.88 8.69 -12.95
CA ILE A 850 6.22 8.24 -14.30
C ILE A 850 4.95 7.68 -14.94
N LYS A 851 4.64 8.10 -16.17
CA LYS A 851 3.49 7.57 -16.91
C LYS A 851 3.90 6.37 -17.76
N ASP A 852 3.02 5.37 -17.87
CA ASP A 852 3.26 4.22 -18.76
C ASP A 852 3.47 4.70 -20.20
N GLY A 853 4.46 4.13 -20.89
CA GLY A 853 4.86 4.52 -22.24
C GLY A 853 5.76 5.77 -22.32
N GLN A 854 5.99 6.49 -21.22
CA GLN A 854 6.84 7.67 -21.20
C GLN A 854 8.31 7.30 -21.40
N ARG A 855 9.06 8.13 -22.12
CA ARG A 855 10.48 7.90 -22.33
C ARG A 855 11.28 8.44 -21.15
N ILE A 856 12.15 7.62 -20.57
CA ILE A 856 12.94 7.98 -19.39
C ILE A 856 14.41 7.62 -19.58
N ARG A 857 15.30 8.35 -18.89
CA ARG A 857 16.70 7.99 -18.69
C ARG A 857 16.90 7.59 -17.25
N ILE A 858 17.55 6.45 -17.01
CA ILE A 858 17.97 6.05 -15.67
C ILE A 858 19.49 6.13 -15.57
N HIS A 859 19.97 6.70 -14.46
CA HIS A 859 21.38 6.75 -14.13
C HIS A 859 21.63 5.91 -12.88
N GLY A 860 21.85 4.61 -13.08
CA GLY A 860 21.99 3.63 -12.00
C GLY A 860 23.21 3.85 -11.10
N THR A 861 24.27 4.51 -11.60
CA THR A 861 25.48 4.82 -10.82
C THR A 861 25.29 5.96 -9.82
N GLU A 862 24.55 7.01 -10.20
CA GLU A 862 24.36 8.23 -9.40
C GLU A 862 22.97 8.27 -8.75
N GLY A 863 22.06 7.37 -9.15
CA GLY A 863 20.80 7.13 -8.44
C GLY A 863 19.69 8.11 -8.79
N TYR A 864 19.55 8.48 -10.06
CA TYR A 864 18.47 9.37 -10.48
C TYR A 864 17.86 8.98 -11.82
N ILE A 865 16.68 9.53 -12.08
CA ILE A 865 15.87 9.30 -13.28
C ILE A 865 15.47 10.65 -13.86
N GLU A 866 15.56 10.78 -15.18
CA GLU A 866 15.09 11.94 -15.93
C GLU A 866 13.94 11.53 -16.84
N VAL A 867 12.92 12.37 -16.89
CA VAL A 867 11.85 12.27 -17.88
C VAL A 867 12.34 12.99 -19.15
N LEU A 868 12.26 12.32 -20.30
CA LEU A 868 12.76 12.82 -21.59
C LEU A 868 11.68 13.42 -22.48
#